data_AF-A0A0F6W6P6-F1
#
_entry.id   AF-A0A0F6W6P6-F1
#
_cell.length_a   1.000
_cell.length_b   1.000
_cell.length_c   1.000
_cell.angle_alpha   90.00
_cell.angle_beta   90.00
_cell.angle_gamma   90.00
#
_symmetry.space_group_name_H-M   'P 1'
#
loop_
_entity.id
_entity.type
_entity.pdbx_description
1 polymer ?
#
loop_
_entity_poly.entity_id
_entity_poly.type
_entity_poly.pdbx_seq_one_letter_code
_entity_poly.pdbx_strand_id
1 'polypeptide(L)'
;MTNLAMLKATGRGTLSARASIEGLGVEFVTRPEMAGTAADGRVRVESLKLDGFKTTERAHLQRSTLEAKGATIKLADVGGKVTRALAAEPEHTTWLTQTVDHDDTAIVVASTAGWPTSGVLHIDTEAIRYTGLGTTTIGSATYGTFTGCTRGIWDTIAQHHYVGIGSTLRYPEVTSSVTVLQGRRVRLHLYERGDDPQGDGTQRWLGVVSGSPRMSGPQWSIMLDPISSILDAELGVGLDQQTGARGIRYSAAEPFRLSLQRKPGNPDVEYTDHGSAAWIWGVGSERPLIEFPSASHDGFFESQDEFLATVQSEIDAATAGWNTAVFIEPYGNAFRFRVYSGGSPDGVAIILSSSGNTFGSPRGPACDGLLIPALYTSDTAPEGLPETTIVAGTDYYAYLHGSVRGGGQVPRGIFGTPEIARTHTALEADSPAYRIFLGGAVAAPPAGSTALVEWSDTDTEKSYRVVGSDPARRAVDLERGSSPDDPGFHFFTPELPVSIRFGRSYGATSTSSGLGTFTLMQALEDEAPEQVNLGAQPMIQPGDWNAAEWEAAYAGASALATQRRYTTFEAIALADLLTPDLQLVSHFLAFDSQGRLTIKRLRLASATEAATFVIDRDTLIGWPTYERSPLGQTNTLALVGGYDAREGEAVGQPFTVRDAGSYGRAPAARILKIEPRSAYIGPPITPDDVMEVAQTVLGIFSGPYAYVTCEVPLTAIDALLGSTVSFSTRHLPNESGARGMDGQIGLVLAREIDWYGAKIQLTVLVDARRIAGYAPAGLVTGQTNTAGTTWAITLDARTFASGEDAADHFVAGDVVFVQEFDDASPTVVDGEVVSATGYVVTVDLPGGWTPGASTWMLITRAATTPPSARQKRYAFVAGSDARIGFSDGEESARQFAP
;
A
#
# COMPACT_ATOMS: atom_id res chain seq x y z
N MET A 1 11.78 -36.04 4.83
CA MET A 1 10.33 -36.34 4.74
C MET A 1 9.82 -36.80 6.10
N THR A 2 9.48 -35.83 6.95
CA THR A 2 8.81 -36.04 8.23
C THR A 2 7.37 -36.46 7.93
N ASN A 3 6.98 -37.66 8.38
CA ASN A 3 5.59 -38.10 8.38
C ASN A 3 4.77 -37.13 9.23
N LEU A 4 4.18 -36.12 8.59
CA LEU A 4 3.14 -35.29 9.17
C LEU A 4 1.98 -36.21 9.56
N ALA A 5 1.67 -36.23 10.85
CA ALA A 5 0.50 -36.89 11.38
C ALA A 5 -0.72 -36.40 10.59
N MET A 6 -1.38 -37.33 9.89
CA MET A 6 -2.70 -37.06 9.34
C MET A 6 -3.61 -36.74 10.51
N LEU A 7 -4.31 -35.61 10.42
CA LEU A 7 -5.47 -35.21 11.21
C LEU A 7 -6.55 -36.30 11.10
N LYS A 8 -6.37 -37.42 11.79
CA LYS A 8 -7.26 -38.58 11.79
C LYS A 8 -8.44 -38.32 12.71
N ALA A 9 -9.19 -37.27 12.45
CA ALA A 9 -10.58 -37.21 12.85
C ALA A 9 -11.35 -38.18 11.93
N THR A 10 -11.36 -39.48 12.27
CA THR A 10 -12.05 -40.53 11.50
C THR A 10 -13.59 -40.47 11.65
N GLY A 11 -14.16 -39.26 11.72
CA GLY A 11 -15.59 -39.02 11.78
C GLY A 11 -16.29 -39.41 13.09
N ARG A 12 -15.56 -39.70 14.19
CA ARG A 12 -16.15 -40.07 15.49
C ARG A 12 -15.42 -39.57 16.75
N GLY A 13 -14.31 -38.84 16.62
CA GLY A 13 -13.57 -38.27 17.76
C GLY A 13 -13.90 -36.80 17.99
N THR A 14 -13.95 -36.34 19.24
CA THR A 14 -14.09 -34.92 19.57
C THR A 14 -12.80 -34.17 19.27
N LEU A 15 -12.84 -33.28 18.28
CA LEU A 15 -11.73 -32.37 17.95
C LEU A 15 -11.41 -31.46 19.14
N SER A 16 -10.14 -31.38 19.51
CA SER A 16 -9.64 -30.43 20.50
C SER A 16 -9.23 -29.12 19.83
N ALA A 17 -9.61 -27.99 20.40
CA ALA A 17 -9.25 -26.69 19.83
C ALA A 17 -8.96 -25.64 20.92
N ARG A 18 -8.17 -24.64 20.54
CA ARG A 18 -7.85 -23.43 21.28
C ARG A 18 -8.13 -22.22 20.41
N ALA A 19 -8.87 -21.26 20.91
CA ALA A 19 -9.02 -19.94 20.31
C ALA A 19 -8.25 -18.92 21.14
N SER A 20 -7.33 -18.19 20.50
CA SER A 20 -6.64 -17.04 21.09
C SER A 20 -7.10 -15.76 20.40
N ILE A 21 -7.31 -14.71 21.19
CA ILE A 21 -7.64 -13.37 20.69
C ILE A 21 -6.46 -12.46 21.01
N GLU A 22 -5.97 -11.76 20.01
CA GLU A 22 -4.88 -10.80 20.10
C GLU A 22 -5.11 -9.81 21.26
N GLY A 23 -4.08 -9.57 22.08
CA GLY A 23 -4.10 -8.70 23.25
C GLY A 23 -4.99 -9.16 24.40
N LEU A 24 -5.71 -10.27 24.30
CA LEU A 24 -6.47 -10.82 25.42
C LEU A 24 -5.56 -11.73 26.28
N GLY A 25 -5.56 -11.51 27.59
CA GLY A 25 -4.84 -12.34 28.57
C GLY A 25 -5.44 -13.72 28.82
N VAL A 26 -6.46 -14.11 28.06
CA VAL A 26 -7.22 -15.36 28.21
C VAL A 26 -7.35 -16.06 26.86
N GLU A 27 -7.15 -17.37 26.86
CA GLU A 27 -7.40 -18.26 25.72
C GLU A 27 -8.55 -19.20 26.03
N PHE A 28 -9.33 -19.57 25.03
CA PHE A 28 -10.50 -20.42 25.20
C PHE A 28 -10.24 -21.81 24.61
N VAL A 29 -10.37 -22.85 25.41
CA VAL A 29 -10.07 -24.25 25.01
C VAL A 29 -11.31 -25.13 25.10
N THR A 30 -11.37 -26.18 24.28
CA THR A 30 -12.52 -27.10 24.25
C THR A 30 -12.47 -28.17 25.34
N ARG A 31 -11.30 -28.43 25.94
CA ARG A 31 -11.09 -29.52 26.90
C ARG A 31 -10.43 -29.08 28.22
N PRO A 32 -10.78 -29.69 29.36
CA PRO A 32 -10.24 -29.33 30.67
C PRO A 32 -8.71 -29.55 30.76
N GLU A 33 -8.17 -30.59 30.13
CA GLU A 33 -6.74 -30.91 30.17
C GLU A 33 -5.85 -29.84 29.50
N MET A 34 -6.45 -28.96 28.69
CA MET A 34 -5.76 -27.83 28.05
C MET A 34 -5.80 -26.57 28.93
N ALA A 35 -6.58 -26.55 30.01
CA ALA A 35 -6.65 -25.40 30.91
C ALA A 35 -5.36 -25.27 31.72
N GLY A 36 -4.92 -24.04 31.97
CA GLY A 36 -3.61 -23.77 32.57
C GLY A 36 -3.17 -22.32 32.36
N THR A 37 -1.96 -21.98 32.79
CA THR A 37 -1.31 -20.70 32.46
C THR A 37 -0.20 -20.98 31.48
N ALA A 38 -0.24 -20.34 30.31
CA ALA A 38 0.78 -20.46 29.28
C ALA A 38 2.05 -19.68 29.67
N ALA A 39 3.16 -19.96 28.99
CA ALA A 39 4.46 -19.35 29.27
C ALA A 39 4.47 -17.82 29.07
N ASP A 40 3.60 -17.31 28.19
CA ASP A 40 3.41 -15.89 27.93
C ASP A 40 2.51 -15.17 28.96
N GLY A 41 2.03 -15.90 29.97
CA GLY A 41 1.17 -15.43 31.04
C GLY A 41 -0.33 -15.48 30.73
N ARG A 42 -0.74 -15.92 29.54
CA ARG A 42 -2.18 -16.08 29.24
C ARG A 42 -2.79 -17.24 30.02
N VAL A 43 -4.05 -17.10 30.40
CA VAL A 43 -4.80 -18.16 31.10
C VAL A 43 -5.73 -18.90 30.14
N ARG A 44 -5.57 -20.22 30.01
CA ARG A 44 -6.46 -21.10 29.24
C ARG A 44 -7.67 -21.48 30.05
N VAL A 45 -8.86 -21.22 29.52
CA VAL A 45 -10.15 -21.49 30.16
C VAL A 45 -10.96 -22.47 29.31
N GLU A 46 -11.41 -23.57 29.92
CA GLU A 46 -12.33 -24.52 29.28
C GLU A 46 -13.71 -23.88 29.07
N SER A 47 -13.95 -23.37 27.87
CA SER A 47 -15.21 -22.72 27.52
C SER A 47 -15.57 -22.85 26.05
N LEU A 48 -14.61 -23.12 25.16
CA LEU A 48 -14.82 -23.10 23.71
C LEU A 48 -15.77 -24.21 23.27
N LYS A 49 -16.81 -23.84 22.52
CA LYS A 49 -17.73 -24.76 21.84
C LYS A 49 -17.59 -24.57 20.33
N LEU A 50 -17.26 -25.65 19.64
CA LEU A 50 -17.18 -25.68 18.16
C LEU A 50 -18.55 -25.83 17.50
N ASP A 51 -19.62 -26.05 18.27
CA ASP A 51 -20.98 -26.20 17.73
C ASP A 51 -21.42 -24.97 16.92
N GLY A 52 -21.68 -25.18 15.63
CA GLY A 52 -22.04 -24.12 14.69
C GLY A 52 -20.87 -23.23 14.24
N PHE A 53 -19.63 -23.56 14.61
CA PHE A 53 -18.44 -22.92 14.05
C PHE A 53 -18.24 -23.47 12.63
N LYS A 54 -18.61 -22.66 11.63
CA LYS A 54 -18.45 -22.96 10.21
C LYS A 54 -17.75 -21.81 9.52
N THR A 55 -16.86 -22.13 8.60
CA THR A 55 -16.10 -21.15 7.82
C THR A 55 -16.26 -21.46 6.34
N THR A 56 -16.42 -20.42 5.52
CA THR A 56 -16.53 -20.58 4.07
C THR A 56 -15.51 -19.72 3.36
N GLU A 57 -14.90 -20.26 2.31
CA GLU A 57 -14.04 -19.51 1.40
C GLU A 57 -14.33 -19.93 -0.04
N ARG A 58 -14.35 -18.97 -0.96
CA ARG A 58 -14.62 -19.17 -2.38
C ARG A 58 -13.82 -18.17 -3.21
N ALA A 59 -13.00 -18.68 -4.12
CA ALA A 59 -12.29 -17.86 -5.09
C ALA A 59 -13.18 -17.55 -6.31
N HIS A 60 -13.26 -16.28 -6.69
CA HIS A 60 -13.83 -15.87 -7.98
C HIS A 60 -12.71 -15.68 -9.00
N LEU A 61 -12.27 -16.78 -9.61
CA LEU A 61 -11.10 -16.82 -10.51
C LEU A 61 -11.02 -15.72 -11.57
N GLN A 62 -12.12 -15.39 -12.25
CA GLN A 62 -12.12 -14.34 -13.29
C GLN A 62 -11.84 -12.94 -12.73
N ARG A 63 -12.23 -12.69 -11.48
CA ARG A 63 -12.09 -11.41 -10.81
C ARG A 63 -10.90 -11.39 -9.87
N SER A 64 -10.24 -12.53 -9.62
CA SER A 64 -9.18 -12.68 -8.62
C SER A 64 -9.58 -12.33 -7.18
N THR A 65 -10.88 -12.25 -6.87
CA THR A 65 -11.39 -11.95 -5.52
C THR A 65 -11.59 -13.22 -4.68
N LEU A 66 -11.57 -13.03 -3.37
CA LEU A 66 -11.88 -14.06 -2.37
C LEU A 66 -13.17 -13.69 -1.63
N GLU A 67 -14.20 -14.51 -1.78
CA GLU A 67 -15.42 -14.45 -0.98
C GLU A 67 -15.25 -15.38 0.21
N ALA A 68 -14.99 -14.81 1.38
CA ALA A 68 -14.90 -15.57 2.62
C ALA A 68 -15.98 -15.10 3.61
N LYS A 69 -16.51 -16.03 4.40
CA LYS A 69 -17.40 -15.73 5.52
C LYS A 69 -16.75 -16.25 6.78
N GLY A 70 -16.81 -15.41 7.81
CA GLY A 70 -16.31 -15.76 9.11
C GLY A 70 -17.28 -16.67 9.85
N ALA A 71 -17.12 -16.72 11.16
CA ALA A 71 -17.80 -17.68 12.01
C ALA A 71 -18.27 -17.01 13.31
N THR A 72 -19.04 -17.73 14.12
CA THR A 72 -19.35 -17.32 15.48
C THR A 72 -18.73 -18.30 16.45
N ILE A 73 -17.83 -17.82 17.32
CA ILE A 73 -17.35 -18.60 18.45
C ILE A 73 -18.40 -18.56 19.55
N LYS A 74 -18.72 -19.74 20.11
CA LYS A 74 -19.56 -19.87 21.31
C LYS A 74 -18.69 -20.28 22.50
N LEU A 75 -18.87 -19.62 23.63
CA LEU A 75 -18.12 -19.85 24.86
C LEU A 75 -19.08 -20.13 26.02
N ALA A 76 -18.92 -21.25 26.72
CA ALA A 76 -19.65 -21.53 27.94
C ALA A 76 -18.99 -20.82 29.13
N ASP A 77 -19.76 -20.06 29.90
CA ASP A 77 -19.21 -19.36 31.07
C ASP A 77 -19.20 -20.26 32.31
N VAL A 78 -18.12 -21.02 32.47
CA VAL A 78 -17.91 -21.89 33.64
C VAL A 78 -17.22 -21.09 34.75
N GLY A 79 -17.96 -20.80 35.82
CA GLY A 79 -17.43 -20.11 37.00
C GLY A 79 -17.17 -18.62 36.83
N GLY A 80 -17.82 -17.96 35.86
CA GLY A 80 -17.71 -16.51 35.64
C GLY A 80 -16.42 -16.06 34.96
N LYS A 81 -15.55 -16.99 34.54
CA LYS A 81 -14.24 -16.68 33.96
C LYS A 81 -14.34 -16.01 32.59
N VAL A 82 -15.28 -16.44 31.76
CA VAL A 82 -15.49 -15.85 30.42
C VAL A 82 -16.12 -14.47 30.58
N THR A 83 -17.11 -14.35 31.47
CA THR A 83 -17.71 -13.06 31.80
C THR A 83 -16.67 -12.07 32.31
N ARG A 84 -15.74 -12.49 33.18
CA ARG A 84 -14.63 -11.64 33.62
C ARG A 84 -13.72 -11.23 32.47
N ALA A 85 -13.44 -12.12 31.51
CA ALA A 85 -12.55 -11.80 30.39
C ALA A 85 -13.19 -10.86 29.36
N LEU A 86 -14.51 -10.91 29.17
CA LEU A 86 -15.21 -10.22 28.08
C LEU A 86 -16.04 -9.01 28.52
N ALA A 87 -16.40 -8.92 29.80
CA ALA A 87 -17.30 -7.89 30.32
C ALA A 87 -16.70 -7.06 31.46
N ALA A 88 -15.48 -7.37 31.92
CA ALA A 88 -14.85 -6.57 32.97
C ALA A 88 -14.44 -5.20 32.42
N GLU A 89 -14.87 -4.14 33.11
CA GLU A 89 -14.35 -2.81 32.90
C GLU A 89 -12.90 -2.72 33.42
N PRO A 90 -12.07 -1.82 32.85
CA PRO A 90 -10.74 -1.56 33.39
C PRO A 90 -10.79 -1.16 34.87
N GLU A 91 -10.01 -1.84 35.70
CA GLU A 91 -9.82 -1.45 37.11
C GLU A 91 -9.06 -0.13 37.23
N HIS A 92 -8.20 0.16 36.25
CA HIS A 92 -7.43 1.40 36.18
C HIS A 92 -7.44 1.97 34.77
N THR A 93 -7.60 3.29 34.70
CA THR A 93 -7.56 4.10 33.48
C THR A 93 -6.65 5.32 33.71
N THR A 94 -5.87 5.68 32.71
CA THR A 94 -5.09 6.93 32.64
C THR A 94 -4.98 7.35 31.16
N TRP A 95 -4.26 8.43 30.86
CA TRP A 95 -4.14 8.94 29.48
C TRP A 95 -2.70 9.27 29.13
N LEU A 96 -2.34 9.07 27.87
CA LEU A 96 -1.07 9.54 27.34
C LEU A 96 -1.00 11.07 27.40
N THR A 97 0.19 11.58 27.74
CA THR A 97 0.47 13.02 27.83
C THR A 97 1.43 13.51 26.76
N GLN A 98 2.08 12.57 26.07
CA GLN A 98 2.94 12.78 24.92
C GLN A 98 2.82 11.59 23.97
N THR A 99 3.23 11.78 22.72
CA THR A 99 3.34 10.69 21.75
C THR A 99 4.29 9.61 22.26
N VAL A 100 3.94 8.36 21.99
CA VAL A 100 4.75 7.18 22.32
C VAL A 100 5.16 6.51 21.01
N ASP A 101 6.46 6.38 20.77
CA ASP A 101 7.03 5.75 19.57
C ASP A 101 7.11 4.23 19.76
N HIS A 102 7.05 3.42 18.69
CA HIS A 102 6.87 1.95 18.76
C HIS A 102 8.01 1.22 19.50
N ASP A 103 9.18 1.84 19.64
CA ASP A 103 10.35 1.33 20.34
C ASP A 103 10.54 1.89 21.77
N ASP A 104 9.63 2.76 22.24
CA ASP A 104 9.68 3.30 23.60
C ASP A 104 9.64 2.21 24.68
N THR A 105 10.55 2.31 25.64
CA THR A 105 10.66 1.38 26.78
C THR A 105 10.05 1.93 28.08
N ALA A 106 9.56 3.17 28.03
CA ALA A 106 8.85 3.84 29.11
C ALA A 106 7.68 4.66 28.56
N ILE A 107 6.54 4.64 29.25
CA ILE A 107 5.30 5.27 28.78
C ILE A 107 4.86 6.33 29.78
N VAL A 108 4.85 7.60 29.36
CA VAL A 108 4.51 8.75 30.21
C VAL A 108 3.01 9.05 30.12
N VAL A 109 2.36 9.02 31.28
CA VAL A 109 0.90 9.15 31.44
C VAL A 109 0.54 10.21 32.47
N ALA A 110 -0.71 10.65 32.47
CA ALA A 110 -1.21 11.64 33.43
C ALA A 110 -0.96 11.21 34.89
N SER A 111 -1.19 9.94 35.22
CA SER A 111 -0.91 9.37 36.55
C SER A 111 -0.81 7.85 36.50
N THR A 112 0.05 7.27 37.35
CA THR A 112 0.13 5.83 37.65
C THR A 112 -0.43 5.49 39.04
N ALA A 113 -1.09 6.45 39.70
CA ALA A 113 -1.68 6.22 41.02
C ALA A 113 -2.74 5.11 40.99
N GLY A 114 -2.65 4.17 41.92
CA GLY A 114 -3.57 3.03 42.03
C GLY A 114 -3.17 1.81 41.20
N TRP A 115 -2.29 1.96 40.21
CA TRP A 115 -1.79 0.84 39.42
C TRP A 115 -0.86 -0.07 40.22
N PRO A 116 -0.82 -1.39 39.94
CA PRO A 116 0.16 -2.28 40.54
C PRO A 116 1.58 -1.97 40.05
N THR A 117 2.61 -2.43 40.77
CA THR A 117 4.02 -2.15 40.41
C THR A 117 4.48 -2.87 39.13
N SER A 118 3.76 -3.90 38.71
CA SER A 118 3.97 -4.61 37.45
C SER A 118 2.62 -5.11 36.94
N GLY A 119 2.45 -5.20 35.62
CA GLY A 119 1.21 -5.69 35.04
C GLY A 119 1.21 -5.62 33.53
N VAL A 120 0.01 -5.68 32.95
CA VAL A 120 -0.22 -5.41 31.54
C VAL A 120 -1.15 -4.21 31.44
N LEU A 121 -0.82 -3.29 30.54
CA LEU A 121 -1.66 -2.18 30.14
C LEU A 121 -2.00 -2.32 28.65
N HIS A 122 -3.07 -1.65 28.24
CA HIS A 122 -3.53 -1.59 26.86
C HIS A 122 -3.60 -0.15 26.40
N ILE A 123 -3.17 0.08 25.16
CA ILE A 123 -3.33 1.34 24.44
C ILE A 123 -3.79 0.93 23.04
N ASP A 124 -4.93 1.44 22.59
CA ASP A 124 -5.51 1.02 21.31
C ASP A 124 -5.67 -0.51 21.21
N THR A 125 -5.11 -1.12 20.16
CA THR A 125 -5.09 -2.57 19.98
C THR A 125 -3.88 -3.22 20.65
N GLU A 126 -2.89 -2.46 21.14
CA GLU A 126 -1.67 -2.99 21.71
C GLU A 126 -1.84 -3.47 23.17
N ALA A 127 -1.11 -4.53 23.53
CA ALA A 127 -0.91 -4.96 24.91
C ALA A 127 0.57 -4.80 25.29
N ILE A 128 0.83 -4.20 26.44
CA ILE A 128 2.18 -3.83 26.90
C ILE A 128 2.38 -4.32 28.32
N ARG A 129 3.43 -5.11 28.55
CA ARG A 129 3.81 -5.53 29.90
C ARG A 129 4.76 -4.50 30.50
N TYR A 130 4.52 -4.05 31.72
CA TYR A 130 5.43 -3.17 32.46
C TYR A 130 5.89 -3.83 33.77
N THR A 131 7.10 -3.49 34.23
CA THR A 131 7.71 -4.09 35.42
C THR A 131 7.97 -3.10 36.56
N GLY A 132 7.69 -1.82 36.34
CA GLY A 132 7.85 -0.79 37.36
C GLY A 132 7.00 0.45 37.09
N LEU A 133 6.84 1.26 38.13
CA LEU A 133 6.25 2.60 38.06
C LEU A 133 7.32 3.65 38.41
N GLY A 134 7.24 4.80 37.76
CA GLY A 134 8.09 5.95 38.02
C GLY A 134 7.35 7.27 37.80
N THR A 135 8.12 8.36 37.77
CA THR A 135 7.61 9.71 37.50
C THR A 135 8.55 10.42 36.54
N THR A 136 8.00 11.22 35.62
CA THR A 136 8.76 12.06 34.69
C THR A 136 8.30 13.51 34.84
N THR A 137 9.23 14.46 34.91
CA THR A 137 8.92 15.89 34.99
C THR A 137 9.18 16.56 33.65
N ILE A 138 8.17 17.21 33.08
CA ILE A 138 8.26 17.97 31.83
C ILE A 138 7.87 19.41 32.15
N GLY A 139 8.83 20.34 32.02
CA GLY A 139 8.67 21.70 32.53
C GLY A 139 8.49 21.70 34.05
N SER A 140 7.38 22.28 34.53
CA SER A 140 7.03 22.29 35.96
C SER A 140 6.02 21.21 36.36
N ALA A 141 5.52 20.41 35.42
CA ALA A 141 4.51 19.38 35.67
C ALA A 141 5.18 18.01 35.87
N THR A 142 4.66 17.23 36.83
CA THR A 142 5.12 15.86 37.11
C THR A 142 4.05 14.87 36.70
N TYR A 143 4.47 13.87 35.92
CA TYR A 143 3.63 12.86 35.29
C TYR A 143 3.98 11.47 35.81
N GLY A 144 3.03 10.53 35.71
CA GLY A 144 3.28 9.12 35.97
C GLY A 144 4.04 8.48 34.80
N THR A 145 4.81 7.43 35.08
CA THR A 145 5.53 6.71 34.03
C THR A 145 5.49 5.21 34.29
N PHE A 146 5.07 4.43 33.30
CA PHE A 146 5.29 2.98 33.30
C PHE A 146 6.70 2.71 32.78
N THR A 147 7.44 1.82 33.45
CA THR A 147 8.85 1.53 33.16
C THR A 147 9.08 0.04 32.94
N GLY A 148 10.14 -0.29 32.18
CA GLY A 148 10.42 -1.68 31.80
C GLY A 148 9.35 -2.23 30.87
N CYS A 149 8.85 -1.41 29.96
CA CYS A 149 7.79 -1.78 29.04
C CYS A 149 8.32 -2.78 28.01
N THR A 150 7.72 -3.97 27.96
CA THR A 150 7.81 -4.93 26.86
C THR A 150 6.55 -4.78 26.01
N ARG A 151 6.72 -4.26 24.81
CA ARG A 151 5.66 -3.90 23.87
C ARG A 151 5.25 -5.06 22.97
N GLY A 152 4.09 -4.94 22.32
CA GLY A 152 3.60 -5.95 21.37
C GLY A 152 3.46 -7.36 21.98
N ILE A 153 3.00 -7.49 23.23
CA ILE A 153 2.78 -8.82 23.83
C ILE A 153 1.42 -9.40 23.41
N TRP A 154 1.21 -10.70 23.66
CA TRP A 154 -0.06 -11.38 23.36
C TRP A 154 -0.49 -11.20 21.90
N ASP A 155 0.43 -11.47 20.98
CA ASP A 155 0.24 -11.39 19.53
C ASP A 155 -0.18 -10.01 18.98
N THR A 156 -0.03 -8.94 19.78
CA THR A 156 -0.13 -7.56 19.29
C THR A 156 1.20 -7.14 18.69
N ILE A 157 1.22 -6.07 17.89
CA ILE A 157 2.45 -5.40 17.48
C ILE A 157 2.66 -4.12 18.30
N ALA A 158 3.92 -3.68 18.44
CA ALA A 158 4.23 -2.39 19.01
C ALA A 158 3.83 -1.26 18.03
N GLN A 159 3.21 -0.19 18.53
CA GLN A 159 2.62 0.87 17.69
C GLN A 159 3.01 2.29 18.14
N HIS A 160 2.94 3.26 17.24
CA HIS A 160 2.95 4.67 17.61
C HIS A 160 1.58 5.05 18.17
N HIS A 161 1.57 5.73 19.31
CA HIS A 161 0.35 6.31 19.87
C HIS A 161 0.50 7.83 19.91
N TYR A 162 -0.20 8.51 19.02
CA TYR A 162 -0.07 9.95 18.84
C TYR A 162 -0.94 10.72 19.83
N VAL A 163 -0.36 11.77 20.43
CA VAL A 163 -1.07 12.76 21.26
C VAL A 163 -1.10 14.09 20.52
N GLY A 164 -2.30 14.65 20.31
CA GLY A 164 -2.46 16.04 19.88
C GLY A 164 -2.06 16.37 18.43
N ILE A 165 -2.01 15.39 17.52
CA ILE A 165 -1.67 15.64 16.11
C ILE A 165 -2.92 15.95 15.28
N GLY A 166 -2.94 17.12 14.63
CA GLY A 166 -3.92 17.49 13.60
C GLY A 166 -5.31 17.90 14.11
N SER A 167 -6.30 17.83 13.21
CA SER A 167 -7.71 18.14 13.49
C SER A 167 -8.39 17.12 14.39
N THR A 168 -7.82 15.91 14.51
CA THR A 168 -8.29 14.82 15.36
C THR A 168 -7.48 14.78 16.66
N LEU A 169 -7.73 15.75 17.54
CA LEU A 169 -7.21 15.73 18.91
C LEU A 169 -7.63 14.44 19.62
N ARG A 170 -6.76 13.44 19.63
CA ARG A 170 -6.91 12.22 20.40
C ARG A 170 -5.94 12.23 21.57
N TYR A 171 -6.46 11.91 22.76
CA TYR A 171 -5.68 11.53 23.93
C TYR A 171 -5.89 10.04 24.13
N PRO A 172 -4.97 9.18 23.64
CA PRO A 172 -5.13 7.74 23.78
C PRO A 172 -5.29 7.34 25.25
N GLU A 173 -6.35 6.57 25.49
CA GLU A 173 -6.66 6.01 26.80
C GLU A 173 -5.73 4.83 27.08
N VAL A 174 -5.22 4.75 28.30
CA VAL A 174 -4.39 3.64 28.79
C VAL A 174 -5.17 2.89 29.85
N THR A 175 -5.45 1.60 29.62
CA THR A 175 -6.34 0.79 30.46
C THR A 175 -5.69 -0.49 30.97
N SER A 176 -6.11 -0.98 32.14
CA SER A 176 -5.56 -2.22 32.73
C SER A 176 -6.14 -3.51 32.15
N SER A 177 -7.15 -3.39 31.30
CA SER A 177 -7.78 -4.49 30.56
C SER A 177 -8.21 -4.03 29.16
N VAL A 178 -8.47 -4.98 28.27
CA VAL A 178 -8.96 -4.70 26.92
C VAL A 178 -10.36 -4.10 26.99
N THR A 179 -10.56 -2.93 26.40
CA THR A 179 -11.86 -2.25 26.31
C THR A 179 -12.63 -2.60 25.04
N VAL A 180 -11.92 -2.82 23.93
CA VAL A 180 -12.51 -3.12 22.62
C VAL A 180 -11.86 -4.37 22.04
N LEU A 181 -12.71 -5.35 21.72
CA LEU A 181 -12.27 -6.58 21.05
C LEU A 181 -12.36 -6.50 19.52
N GLN A 182 -13.23 -5.65 18.98
CA GLN A 182 -13.41 -5.49 17.54
C GLN A 182 -12.09 -5.11 16.85
N GLY A 183 -11.82 -5.73 15.69
CA GLY A 183 -10.59 -5.53 14.91
C GLY A 183 -9.39 -6.37 15.33
N ARG A 184 -9.45 -7.04 16.50
CA ARG A 184 -8.35 -7.90 16.99
C ARG A 184 -8.33 -9.25 16.28
N ARG A 185 -7.13 -9.79 16.02
CA ARG A 185 -6.96 -11.11 15.39
C ARG A 185 -7.47 -12.22 16.30
N VAL A 186 -8.06 -13.24 15.69
CA VAL A 186 -8.43 -14.49 16.35
C VAL A 186 -7.78 -15.65 15.62
N ARG A 187 -7.06 -16.49 16.35
CA ARG A 187 -6.41 -17.70 15.83
C ARG A 187 -7.09 -18.92 16.41
N LEU A 188 -7.42 -19.89 15.54
CA LEU A 188 -7.92 -21.20 15.94
C LEU A 188 -6.83 -22.24 15.75
N HIS A 189 -6.42 -22.86 16.84
CA HIS A 189 -5.46 -23.95 16.87
C HIS A 189 -6.19 -25.26 17.12
N LEU A 190 -5.84 -26.30 16.38
CA LEU A 190 -6.36 -27.66 16.56
C LEU A 190 -5.30 -28.55 17.18
N TYR A 191 -5.77 -29.53 17.94
CA TYR A 191 -4.94 -30.52 18.59
C TYR A 191 -5.41 -31.91 18.16
N GLU A 192 -4.47 -32.70 17.66
CA GLU A 192 -4.67 -34.08 17.29
C GLU A 192 -4.64 -35.01 18.50
N ARG A 193 -5.08 -36.25 18.27
CA ARG A 193 -4.99 -37.28 19.29
C ARG A 193 -3.52 -37.66 19.49
N GLY A 194 -2.97 -37.28 20.63
CA GLY A 194 -1.57 -37.54 21.00
C GLY A 194 -0.74 -36.27 21.11
N ASP A 195 -1.27 -35.13 20.64
CA ASP A 195 -0.63 -33.82 20.87
C ASP A 195 -0.60 -33.50 22.37
N ASP A 196 0.43 -32.78 22.77
CA ASP A 196 0.52 -32.22 24.12
C ASP A 196 -0.61 -31.19 24.31
N PRO A 197 -1.55 -31.40 25.26
CA PRO A 197 -2.62 -30.44 25.56
C PRO A 197 -2.09 -29.06 25.98
N GLN A 198 -0.84 -28.98 26.43
CA GLN A 198 -0.18 -27.73 26.83
C GLN A 198 0.63 -27.09 25.69
N GLY A 199 0.88 -27.78 24.59
CA GLY A 199 1.58 -27.25 23.42
C GLY A 199 0.79 -26.17 22.66
N ASP A 200 1.34 -25.71 21.55
CA ASP A 200 0.74 -24.63 20.74
C ASP A 200 -0.35 -25.08 19.77
N GLY A 201 -0.48 -26.40 19.56
CA GLY A 201 -1.36 -26.96 18.54
C GLY A 201 -0.97 -26.53 17.13
N THR A 202 -1.81 -26.86 16.16
CA THR A 202 -1.64 -26.44 14.76
C THR A 202 -2.66 -25.35 14.44
N GLN A 203 -2.20 -24.15 14.09
CA GLN A 203 -3.09 -23.09 13.60
C GLN A 203 -3.75 -23.54 12.29
N ARG A 204 -5.08 -23.44 12.20
CA ARG A 204 -5.86 -23.83 11.01
C ARG A 204 -6.78 -22.73 10.49
N TRP A 205 -6.98 -21.67 11.26
CA TRP A 205 -7.81 -20.54 10.85
C TRP A 205 -7.34 -19.27 11.53
N LEU A 206 -7.37 -18.17 10.78
CA LEU A 206 -7.07 -16.82 11.22
C LEU A 206 -8.19 -15.89 10.73
N GLY A 207 -8.61 -14.97 11.59
CA GLY A 207 -9.54 -13.92 11.25
C GLY A 207 -9.52 -12.79 12.25
N VAL A 208 -10.58 -11.97 12.26
CA VAL A 208 -10.69 -10.80 13.13
C VAL A 208 -12.03 -10.79 13.86
N VAL A 209 -12.08 -10.22 15.06
CA VAL A 209 -13.34 -10.00 15.77
C VAL A 209 -14.12 -8.88 15.07
N SER A 210 -15.32 -9.17 14.57
CA SER A 210 -16.10 -8.20 13.80
C SER A 210 -17.13 -7.42 14.60
N GLY A 211 -17.45 -7.86 15.82
CA GLY A 211 -18.33 -7.13 16.72
C GLY A 211 -18.15 -7.50 18.18
N SER A 212 -18.72 -6.68 19.06
CA SER A 212 -18.64 -6.89 20.51
C SER A 212 -19.21 -8.24 20.93
N PRO A 213 -18.61 -8.92 21.93
CA PRO A 213 -19.16 -10.14 22.49
C PRO A 213 -20.59 -9.95 22.98
N ARG A 214 -21.42 -10.98 22.83
CA ARG A 214 -22.81 -10.99 23.29
C ARG A 214 -23.05 -12.13 24.24
N MET A 215 -23.72 -11.85 25.37
CA MET A 215 -24.14 -12.88 26.32
C MET A 215 -25.61 -13.26 26.07
N SER A 216 -25.89 -14.56 26.02
CA SER A 216 -27.24 -15.11 25.97
C SER A 216 -27.32 -16.32 26.91
N GLY A 217 -28.00 -16.13 28.05
CA GLY A 217 -27.98 -17.12 29.13
C GLY A 217 -26.55 -17.35 29.66
N PRO A 218 -26.11 -18.60 29.89
CA PRO A 218 -24.75 -18.90 30.37
C PRO A 218 -23.68 -18.93 29.26
N GLN A 219 -24.00 -18.44 28.05
CA GLN A 219 -23.13 -18.55 26.90
C GLN A 219 -22.79 -17.17 26.33
N TRP A 220 -21.52 -16.99 25.99
CA TRP A 220 -21.04 -15.86 25.20
C TRP A 220 -20.90 -16.24 23.74
N SER A 221 -21.11 -15.29 22.84
CA SER A 221 -20.86 -15.43 21.41
C SER A 221 -20.02 -14.27 20.90
N ILE A 222 -19.01 -14.57 20.10
CA ILE A 222 -18.13 -13.58 19.45
C ILE A 222 -18.27 -13.77 17.94
N MET A 223 -18.65 -12.70 17.23
CA MET A 223 -18.71 -12.70 15.77
C MET A 223 -17.31 -12.46 15.21
N LEU A 224 -16.93 -13.28 14.25
CA LEU A 224 -15.64 -13.22 13.60
C LEU A 224 -15.82 -13.05 12.10
N ASP A 225 -14.93 -12.28 11.50
CA ASP A 225 -14.75 -12.16 10.06
C ASP A 225 -13.43 -12.86 9.66
N PRO A 226 -13.31 -13.33 8.40
CA PRO A 226 -12.08 -13.95 7.93
C PRO A 226 -10.97 -12.89 7.83
N ILE A 227 -9.70 -13.30 7.84
CA ILE A 227 -8.59 -12.33 7.80
C ILE A 227 -8.60 -11.46 6.53
N SER A 228 -9.24 -11.92 5.45
CA SER A 228 -9.44 -11.11 4.24
C SER A 228 -10.26 -9.85 4.45
N SER A 229 -11.03 -9.71 5.53
CA SER A 229 -11.78 -8.47 5.81
C SER A 229 -10.87 -7.28 6.11
N ILE A 230 -9.58 -7.51 6.44
CA ILE A 230 -8.61 -6.41 6.55
C ILE A 230 -8.35 -5.73 5.20
N LEU A 231 -8.67 -6.39 4.09
CA LEU A 231 -8.54 -5.84 2.75
C LEU A 231 -9.70 -4.88 2.42
N ASP A 232 -10.82 -4.94 3.15
CA ASP A 232 -11.94 -4.02 2.98
C ASP A 232 -11.69 -2.68 3.67
N ALA A 233 -10.68 -2.60 4.53
CA ALA A 233 -10.29 -1.35 5.16
C ALA A 233 -9.67 -0.38 4.14
N GLU A 234 -10.00 0.89 4.32
CA GLU A 234 -9.63 1.96 3.40
C GLU A 234 -8.20 2.44 3.66
N LEU A 235 -7.49 2.66 2.56
CA LEU A 235 -6.25 3.41 2.50
C LEU A 235 -6.57 4.88 2.29
N GLY A 236 -5.80 5.78 2.89
CA GLY A 236 -5.92 7.21 2.63
C GLY A 236 -7.15 7.87 3.26
N VAL A 237 -7.67 7.32 4.35
CA VAL A 237 -8.72 7.98 5.13
C VAL A 237 -8.22 9.34 5.62
N GLY A 238 -9.01 10.40 5.39
CA GLY A 238 -8.68 11.78 5.76
C GLY A 238 -7.77 12.53 4.78
N LEU A 239 -7.40 11.92 3.64
CA LEU A 239 -6.66 12.60 2.55
C LEU A 239 -7.56 13.54 1.72
N ASP A 240 -8.89 13.44 1.88
CA ASP A 240 -9.87 14.30 1.24
C ASP A 240 -9.87 15.74 1.78
N GLN A 241 -9.18 15.99 2.90
CA GLN A 241 -9.07 17.32 3.48
C GLN A 241 -8.21 18.25 2.60
N GLN A 242 -8.90 19.06 1.82
CA GLN A 242 -8.30 20.19 1.13
C GLN A 242 -7.89 21.26 2.16
N THR A 243 -6.68 21.79 1.98
CA THR A 243 -6.18 22.96 2.72
C THR A 243 -5.76 24.05 1.74
N GLY A 244 -5.52 25.24 2.25
CA GLY A 244 -4.95 26.34 1.46
C GLY A 244 -3.62 26.81 2.06
N ALA A 245 -3.00 27.80 1.41
CA ALA A 245 -1.87 28.48 2.03
C ALA A 245 -2.33 29.31 3.24
N ARG A 246 -1.45 29.46 4.22
CA ARG A 246 -1.61 30.37 5.36
C ARG A 246 -0.48 31.37 5.46
N GLY A 247 -0.80 32.49 6.10
CA GLY A 247 0.18 33.46 6.51
C GLY A 247 0.96 34.11 5.37
N ILE A 248 2.03 34.77 5.77
CA ILE A 248 3.09 35.29 4.91
C ILE A 248 4.42 35.12 5.62
N ARG A 249 5.47 34.79 4.87
CA ARG A 249 6.85 34.67 5.35
C ARG A 249 7.74 35.66 4.61
N TYR A 250 8.50 36.46 5.36
CA TYR A 250 9.65 37.21 4.86
C TYR A 250 10.94 36.53 5.33
N SER A 251 11.89 36.30 4.43
CA SER A 251 13.17 35.66 4.75
C SER A 251 14.26 36.70 4.99
N ALA A 252 15.38 36.32 5.61
CA ALA A 252 16.51 37.24 5.80
C ALA A 252 17.15 37.66 4.47
N ALA A 253 17.05 36.82 3.43
CA ALA A 253 17.49 37.12 2.08
C ALA A 253 16.54 38.07 1.33
N GLU A 254 15.24 38.00 1.63
CA GLU A 254 14.17 38.81 1.03
C GLU A 254 13.29 39.48 2.09
N PRO A 255 13.86 40.38 2.93
CA PRO A 255 13.11 41.02 3.99
C PRO A 255 12.04 41.99 3.47
N PHE A 256 10.96 42.14 4.25
CA PHE A 256 10.11 43.32 4.16
C PHE A 256 10.90 44.51 4.71
N ARG A 257 11.14 45.54 3.89
CA ARG A 257 11.83 46.75 4.33
C ARG A 257 10.91 47.96 4.26
N LEU A 258 10.74 48.62 5.40
CA LEU A 258 10.05 49.89 5.53
C LEU A 258 11.04 50.93 6.05
N SER A 259 11.44 51.84 5.17
CA SER A 259 12.25 53.01 5.53
C SER A 259 11.33 54.20 5.73
N LEU A 260 11.29 54.74 6.94
CA LEU A 260 10.61 56.00 7.22
C LEU A 260 11.65 57.11 7.20
N GLN A 261 11.33 58.25 6.60
CA GLN A 261 12.22 59.40 6.59
C GLN A 261 11.48 60.63 7.07
N ARG A 262 11.92 61.19 8.19
CA ARG A 262 11.41 62.47 8.69
C ARG A 262 11.96 63.61 7.83
N LYS A 263 11.06 64.46 7.34
CA LYS A 263 11.37 65.73 6.69
C LYS A 263 11.01 66.86 7.67
N PRO A 264 11.97 67.43 8.41
CA PRO A 264 11.68 68.52 9.32
C PRO A 264 11.08 69.70 8.55
N GLY A 265 9.94 70.20 9.04
CA GLY A 265 9.22 71.30 8.42
C GLY A 265 9.98 72.60 8.58
N ASN A 266 10.83 72.95 7.61
CA ASN A 266 11.18 74.36 7.40
C ASN A 266 10.21 74.93 6.36
N PRO A 267 9.15 75.65 6.77
CA PRO A 267 8.13 76.17 5.86
C PRO A 267 8.66 77.22 4.87
N ASP A 268 9.88 77.74 5.06
CA ASP A 268 10.43 78.85 4.27
C ASP A 268 11.42 78.44 3.16
N VAL A 269 11.65 77.14 2.94
CA VAL A 269 12.50 76.69 1.82
C VAL A 269 11.61 76.33 0.63
N GLU A 270 11.41 77.30 -0.24
CA GLU A 270 10.75 77.10 -1.55
C GLU A 270 11.63 76.19 -2.42
N TYR A 271 11.23 74.93 -2.45
CA TYR A 271 11.97 73.80 -2.96
C TYR A 271 11.77 73.69 -4.49
N THR A 272 12.50 74.52 -5.26
CA THR A 272 12.24 74.78 -6.69
C THR A 272 12.92 73.85 -7.70
N ASP A 273 13.65 72.81 -7.28
CA ASP A 273 14.41 71.96 -8.21
C ASP A 273 14.11 70.46 -8.04
N HIS A 274 13.10 69.98 -8.77
CA HIS A 274 12.63 68.58 -8.77
C HIS A 274 13.57 67.59 -9.51
N GLY A 275 14.77 68.02 -9.95
CA GLY A 275 15.57 67.29 -10.93
C GLY A 275 16.72 66.40 -10.42
N SER A 276 17.10 66.41 -9.14
CA SER A 276 18.29 65.68 -8.67
C SER A 276 18.04 64.74 -7.49
N ALA A 277 18.43 63.47 -7.66
CA ALA A 277 18.30 62.40 -6.67
C ALA A 277 18.97 62.69 -5.31
N ALA A 278 19.82 63.72 -5.21
CA ALA A 278 20.43 64.19 -3.98
C ALA A 278 19.43 64.66 -2.91
N TRP A 279 18.20 65.01 -3.32
CA TRP A 279 17.12 65.46 -2.44
C TRP A 279 16.57 64.41 -1.49
N ILE A 280 16.63 63.14 -1.88
CA ILE A 280 16.13 62.04 -1.05
C ILE A 280 17.17 61.68 0.01
N TRP A 281 18.46 61.96 -0.22
CA TRP A 281 19.60 61.50 0.57
C TRP A 281 20.23 62.54 1.49
N GLY A 282 19.60 63.71 1.70
CA GLY A 282 20.14 64.81 2.50
C GLY A 282 20.74 64.39 3.84
N VAL A 283 21.91 64.96 4.14
CA VAL A 283 22.72 64.66 5.33
C VAL A 283 22.04 65.29 6.56
N GLY A 284 21.46 64.46 7.44
CA GLY A 284 20.82 64.90 8.70
C GLY A 284 19.38 64.45 8.93
N SER A 285 18.75 63.68 8.03
CA SER A 285 17.43 63.09 8.29
C SER A 285 17.51 61.81 9.12
N GLU A 286 16.62 61.69 10.12
CA GLU A 286 16.37 60.43 10.82
C GLU A 286 15.71 59.45 9.83
N ARG A 287 16.39 58.32 9.57
CA ARG A 287 15.92 57.26 8.66
C ARG A 287 15.89 55.90 9.38
N PRO A 288 14.94 55.67 10.29
CA PRO A 288 14.76 54.33 10.81
C PRO A 288 14.38 53.37 9.66
N LEU A 289 15.08 52.24 9.63
CA LEU A 289 14.83 51.12 8.73
C LEU A 289 14.21 50.00 9.56
N ILE A 290 12.98 49.63 9.21
CA ILE A 290 12.27 48.48 9.77
C ILE A 290 12.45 47.33 8.79
N GLU A 291 12.98 46.20 9.25
CA GLU A 291 13.18 44.99 8.45
C GLU A 291 12.51 43.79 9.12
N PHE A 292 11.80 42.96 8.36
CA PHE A 292 11.38 41.63 8.78
C PHE A 292 11.97 40.57 7.86
N PRO A 293 12.56 39.47 8.36
CA PRO A 293 12.68 39.12 9.77
C PRO A 293 13.64 40.04 10.52
N SER A 294 13.47 40.16 11.82
CA SER A 294 14.30 40.98 12.71
C SER A 294 14.87 40.12 13.84
N ALA A 295 15.65 40.70 14.74
CA ALA A 295 16.06 39.99 15.97
C ALA A 295 14.87 39.68 16.90
N SER A 296 13.75 40.40 16.77
CA SER A 296 12.55 40.26 17.60
C SER A 296 11.45 39.40 16.96
N HIS A 297 11.45 39.28 15.62
CA HIS A 297 10.41 38.57 14.89
C HIS A 297 11.01 37.60 13.88
N ASP A 298 10.51 36.37 13.92
CA ASP A 298 10.95 35.34 13.00
C ASP A 298 10.66 35.72 11.56
N GLY A 299 9.66 36.57 11.29
CA GLY A 299 9.22 37.13 10.01
C GLY A 299 8.04 36.38 9.37
N PHE A 300 7.37 35.49 10.11
CA PHE A 300 6.14 34.83 9.70
C PHE A 300 4.94 35.52 10.37
N PHE A 301 3.87 35.73 9.63
CA PHE A 301 2.64 36.33 10.14
C PHE A 301 1.45 35.49 9.68
N GLU A 302 0.64 34.99 10.60
CA GLU A 302 -0.48 34.09 10.31
C GLU A 302 -1.72 34.84 9.80
N SER A 303 -1.93 36.07 10.29
CA SER A 303 -3.08 36.91 9.93
C SER A 303 -2.68 38.32 9.49
N GLN A 304 -3.59 39.00 8.80
CA GLN A 304 -3.38 40.39 8.42
C GLN A 304 -3.27 41.28 9.67
N ASP A 305 -4.06 41.02 10.70
CA ASP A 305 -4.05 41.80 11.94
C ASP A 305 -2.73 41.65 12.70
N GLU A 306 -2.17 40.43 12.77
CA GLU A 306 -0.86 40.18 13.36
C GLU A 306 0.26 40.91 12.60
N PHE A 307 0.23 40.84 11.27
CA PHE A 307 1.17 41.56 10.42
C PHE A 307 1.08 43.07 10.66
N LEU A 308 -0.12 43.65 10.61
CA LEU A 308 -0.34 45.08 10.81
C LEU A 308 0.06 45.53 12.21
N ALA A 309 -0.31 44.77 13.25
CA ALA A 309 0.04 45.09 14.63
C ALA A 309 1.55 45.06 14.86
N THR A 310 2.25 44.08 14.27
CA THR A 310 3.71 43.98 14.38
C THR A 310 4.40 45.12 13.65
N VAL A 311 3.98 45.41 12.41
CA VAL A 311 4.52 46.54 11.63
C VAL A 311 4.23 47.86 12.35
N GLN A 312 3.04 48.04 12.92
CA GLN A 312 2.69 49.23 13.71
C GLN A 312 3.60 49.39 14.94
N SER A 313 3.85 48.31 15.69
CA SER A 313 4.73 48.36 16.85
C SER A 313 6.15 48.79 16.50
N GLU A 314 6.68 48.32 15.35
CA GLU A 314 8.00 48.75 14.86
C GLU A 314 7.98 50.19 14.34
N ILE A 315 6.88 50.65 13.73
CA ILE A 315 6.69 52.06 13.34
C ILE A 315 6.66 52.97 14.57
N ASP A 316 5.94 52.59 15.62
CA ASP A 316 5.84 53.37 16.86
C ASP A 316 7.21 53.48 17.55
N ALA A 317 7.99 52.40 17.55
CA ALA A 317 9.37 52.40 18.05
C ALA A 317 10.30 53.27 17.19
N ALA A 318 10.21 53.14 15.86
CA ALA A 318 11.02 53.88 14.90
C ALA A 318 10.76 55.39 14.90
N THR A 319 9.51 55.79 15.15
CA THR A 319 9.05 57.18 15.14
C THR A 319 8.93 57.77 16.56
N ALA A 320 9.42 57.06 17.58
CA ALA A 320 9.42 57.55 18.96
C ALA A 320 10.14 58.90 19.07
N GLY A 321 9.40 59.95 19.47
CA GLY A 321 9.90 61.32 19.56
C GLY A 321 9.66 62.19 18.33
N TRP A 322 9.02 61.66 17.29
CA TRP A 322 8.53 62.46 16.16
C TRP A 322 7.23 63.17 16.55
N ASN A 323 7.01 64.37 15.98
CA ASN A 323 5.74 65.10 16.15
C ASN A 323 4.63 64.58 15.22
N THR A 324 4.99 63.69 14.29
CA THR A 324 4.11 63.01 13.34
C THR A 324 3.87 61.58 13.78
N ALA A 325 2.62 61.13 13.74
CA ALA A 325 2.26 59.73 13.94
C ALA A 325 2.06 59.05 12.59
N VAL A 326 2.58 57.84 12.43
CA VAL A 326 2.39 57.01 11.24
C VAL A 326 1.61 55.77 11.64
N PHE A 327 0.50 55.51 10.97
CA PHE A 327 -0.34 54.34 11.20
C PHE A 327 -0.33 53.46 9.96
N ILE A 328 -0.31 52.14 10.15
CA ILE A 328 -0.60 51.15 9.13
C ILE A 328 -1.98 50.56 9.42
N GLU A 329 -2.88 50.59 8.43
CA GLU A 329 -4.27 50.16 8.62
C GLU A 329 -4.79 49.38 7.41
N PRO A 330 -5.77 48.48 7.60
CA PRO A 330 -6.34 47.73 6.48
C PRO A 330 -7.11 48.67 5.53
N TYR A 331 -7.02 48.40 4.22
CA TYR A 331 -7.72 49.17 3.18
C TYR A 331 -8.12 48.28 2.00
N GLY A 332 -9.39 47.87 1.97
CA GLY A 332 -9.90 46.94 0.95
C GLY A 332 -9.07 45.66 0.92
N ASN A 333 -8.54 45.33 -0.26
CA ASN A 333 -7.68 44.14 -0.49
C ASN A 333 -6.19 44.41 -0.24
N ALA A 334 -5.87 45.51 0.46
CA ALA A 334 -4.52 45.92 0.79
C ALA A 334 -4.43 46.53 2.19
N PHE A 335 -3.29 47.14 2.48
CA PHE A 335 -3.12 48.05 3.61
C PHE A 335 -2.68 49.41 3.08
N ARG A 336 -2.93 50.46 3.87
CA ARG A 336 -2.47 51.82 3.59
C ARG A 336 -1.75 52.38 4.81
N PHE A 337 -0.95 53.41 4.58
CA PHE A 337 -0.40 54.20 5.68
C PHE A 337 -1.20 55.48 5.84
N ARG A 338 -1.57 55.79 7.08
CA ARG A 338 -2.14 57.09 7.47
C ARG A 338 -1.09 57.86 8.24
N VAL A 339 -0.66 59.01 7.74
CA VAL A 339 0.29 59.91 8.41
C VAL A 339 -0.48 61.08 8.99
N TYR A 340 -0.37 61.28 10.30
CA TYR A 340 -0.95 62.41 11.02
C TYR A 340 0.16 63.38 11.41
N SER A 341 0.14 64.60 10.86
CA SER A 341 1.19 65.61 11.04
C SER A 341 1.24 66.24 12.44
N GLY A 342 0.26 65.96 13.32
CA GLY A 342 0.24 66.54 14.67
C GLY A 342 0.23 68.08 14.67
N GLY A 343 0.82 68.70 15.69
CA GLY A 343 0.89 70.17 15.82
C GLY A 343 2.04 70.85 15.06
N SER A 344 2.81 70.13 14.24
CA SER A 344 4.01 70.61 13.54
C SER A 344 3.93 70.30 12.04
N PRO A 345 4.42 71.16 11.14
CA PRO A 345 4.44 70.90 9.69
C PRO A 345 5.53 69.89 9.27
N ASP A 346 5.87 68.92 10.12
CA ASP A 346 6.84 67.89 9.79
C ASP A 346 6.20 66.91 8.78
N GLY A 347 6.95 66.58 7.73
CA GLY A 347 6.55 65.55 6.77
C GLY A 347 7.20 64.22 7.07
N VAL A 348 6.55 63.13 6.64
CA VAL A 348 7.15 61.79 6.64
C VAL A 348 7.10 61.26 5.22
N ALA A 349 8.26 60.88 4.70
CA ALA A 349 8.35 60.05 3.50
C ALA A 349 8.36 58.58 3.90
N ILE A 350 7.50 57.80 3.28
CA ILE A 350 7.38 56.35 3.49
C ILE A 350 7.95 55.65 2.27
N ILE A 351 9.04 54.92 2.46
CA ILE A 351 9.71 54.18 1.39
C ILE A 351 9.61 52.70 1.73
N LEU A 352 8.86 51.97 0.92
CA LEU A 352 8.79 50.52 0.99
C LEU A 352 9.71 49.94 -0.08
N SER A 353 10.51 48.96 0.29
CA SER A 353 11.37 48.25 -0.66
C SER A 353 11.37 46.75 -0.35
N SER A 354 11.40 45.94 -1.41
CA SER A 354 11.83 44.56 -1.34
C SER A 354 13.31 44.52 -1.74
N SER A 355 14.13 43.78 -1.00
CA SER A 355 15.57 43.73 -1.25
C SER A 355 15.88 42.90 -2.50
N GLY A 356 15.93 43.55 -3.65
CA GLY A 356 16.28 42.85 -4.89
C GLY A 356 16.37 43.70 -6.16
N ASN A 357 16.84 44.96 -6.09
CA ASN A 357 17.64 45.59 -7.15
C ASN A 357 17.99 47.05 -6.82
N THR A 358 19.20 47.25 -6.29
CA THR A 358 19.98 48.44 -6.63
C THR A 358 20.55 48.18 -8.03
N PHE A 359 19.95 48.71 -9.11
CA PHE A 359 20.62 49.19 -10.33
C PHE A 359 19.56 49.55 -11.41
N GLY A 360 19.44 50.85 -11.73
CA GLY A 360 18.99 51.44 -13.01
C GLY A 360 17.74 50.88 -13.74
N SER A 361 16.65 51.65 -13.74
CA SER A 361 15.55 51.68 -14.72
C SER A 361 16.01 51.52 -16.21
N PRO A 362 15.19 51.10 -17.22
CA PRO A 362 13.75 50.75 -17.25
C PRO A 362 13.42 49.40 -17.97
N ARG A 363 12.23 48.83 -17.71
CA ARG A 363 11.55 47.72 -18.45
C ARG A 363 12.14 46.30 -18.33
N GLY A 364 11.55 45.49 -17.44
CA GLY A 364 11.65 44.03 -17.44
C GLY A 364 11.24 43.43 -16.09
N PRO A 365 10.37 42.39 -16.04
CA PRO A 365 9.76 41.91 -14.81
C PRO A 365 10.74 41.00 -14.06
N ALA A 366 11.27 41.50 -12.94
CA ALA A 366 11.95 40.68 -11.96
C ALA A 366 11.69 41.31 -10.58
N CYS A 367 11.22 40.46 -9.66
CA CYS A 367 10.92 40.75 -8.26
C CYS A 367 9.58 41.48 -8.01
N ASP A 368 8.46 40.94 -8.48
CA ASP A 368 7.12 41.42 -8.09
C ASP A 368 6.67 40.83 -6.73
N GLY A 369 7.51 41.02 -5.72
CA GLY A 369 7.00 41.33 -4.40
C GLY A 369 6.60 42.79 -4.45
N LEU A 370 5.40 43.07 -5.00
CA LEU A 370 4.81 44.40 -5.08
C LEU A 370 5.84 45.47 -5.52
N LEU A 371 6.09 45.65 -6.82
CA LEU A 371 6.68 46.90 -7.31
C LEU A 371 5.73 48.05 -6.95
N ILE A 372 5.91 48.59 -5.74
CA ILE A 372 5.40 49.88 -5.36
C ILE A 372 6.30 50.85 -6.14
N PRO A 373 5.82 51.52 -7.20
CA PRO A 373 6.57 52.68 -7.69
C PRO A 373 6.81 53.54 -6.47
N ALA A 374 8.08 53.91 -6.21
CA ALA A 374 8.47 54.76 -5.09
C ALA A 374 7.33 55.74 -4.85
N LEU A 375 6.64 55.56 -3.72
CA LEU A 375 5.48 56.36 -3.38
C LEU A 375 6.07 57.70 -2.98
N TYR A 376 6.42 58.49 -4.01
CA TYR A 376 6.38 59.93 -3.90
C TYR A 376 4.98 60.18 -3.39
N THR A 377 4.88 60.85 -2.25
CA THR A 377 3.66 61.52 -1.84
C THR A 377 3.29 62.48 -2.97
N SER A 378 2.65 61.98 -4.03
CA SER A 378 1.67 62.76 -4.75
C SER A 378 0.44 62.61 -3.87
N ASP A 379 0.34 63.52 -2.90
CA ASP A 379 -0.80 63.68 -2.02
C ASP A 379 -2.07 63.71 -2.87
N THR A 380 -2.85 62.64 -2.84
CA THR A 380 -4.23 62.71 -3.29
C THR A 380 -5.10 63.00 -2.07
N ALA A 381 -5.33 64.30 -1.84
CA ALA A 381 -6.62 64.75 -1.32
C ALA A 381 -7.77 64.16 -2.19
N PRO A 382 -9.03 64.16 -1.73
CA PRO A 382 -10.15 63.56 -2.46
C PRO A 382 -10.36 64.06 -3.92
N GLU A 383 -9.66 65.08 -4.41
CA GLU A 383 -9.73 65.56 -5.79
C GLU A 383 -8.37 66.06 -6.33
N GLY A 384 -7.45 65.15 -6.68
CA GLY A 384 -6.69 65.25 -7.94
C GLY A 384 -5.59 66.31 -8.17
N LEU A 385 -4.92 66.92 -7.18
CA LEU A 385 -3.66 67.67 -7.40
C LEU A 385 -2.65 67.50 -6.24
N PRO A 386 -1.32 67.44 -6.52
CA PRO A 386 -0.29 67.31 -5.50
C PRO A 386 -0.20 68.60 -4.67
N GLU A 387 -0.51 68.53 -3.38
CA GLU A 387 -0.27 69.64 -2.45
C GLU A 387 1.22 69.68 -2.07
N THR A 388 1.88 70.82 -2.29
CA THR A 388 3.28 71.06 -1.87
C THR A 388 3.41 71.46 -0.40
N THR A 389 2.31 71.50 0.36
CA THR A 389 2.24 72.08 1.70
C THR A 389 1.57 71.11 2.67
N ILE A 390 2.32 70.66 3.67
CA ILE A 390 1.81 69.79 4.75
C ILE A 390 1.11 70.66 5.79
N VAL A 391 -0.18 70.41 6.00
CA VAL A 391 -1.02 71.10 6.97
C VAL A 391 -0.97 70.36 8.30
N ALA A 392 -0.72 71.10 9.39
CA ALA A 392 -0.72 70.54 10.74
C ALA A 392 -2.14 70.04 11.11
N GLY A 393 -2.22 68.87 11.72
CA GLY A 393 -3.47 68.25 12.16
C GLY A 393 -4.27 67.57 11.05
N THR A 394 -3.65 67.29 9.89
CA THR A 394 -4.28 66.64 8.74
C THR A 394 -3.80 65.19 8.59
N ASP A 395 -4.71 64.30 8.17
CA ASP A 395 -4.41 62.93 7.79
C ASP A 395 -4.04 62.84 6.31
N TYR A 396 -2.89 62.23 6.03
CA TYR A 396 -2.43 61.90 4.68
C TYR A 396 -2.45 60.39 4.48
N TYR A 397 -2.89 59.92 3.31
CA TYR A 397 -3.00 58.49 3.01
C TYR A 397 -2.06 58.08 1.88
N ALA A 398 -1.18 57.14 2.15
CA ALA A 398 -0.33 56.50 1.15
C ALA A 398 -0.92 55.12 0.79
N TYR A 399 -1.34 54.97 -0.47
CA TYR A 399 -1.98 53.75 -0.97
C TYR A 399 -0.99 52.83 -1.67
N LEU A 400 -1.02 51.55 -1.31
CA LEU A 400 -0.33 50.54 -2.09
C LEU A 400 -1.20 50.14 -3.29
N HIS A 401 -0.86 50.68 -4.46
CA HIS A 401 -1.39 50.16 -5.72
C HIS A 401 -0.65 48.86 -6.06
N GLY A 402 -1.19 47.74 -5.61
CA GLY A 402 -0.72 46.42 -6.06
C GLY A 402 -1.22 46.10 -7.45
N SER A 403 -0.32 45.57 -8.28
CA SER A 403 -0.66 44.96 -9.58
C SER A 403 -1.41 43.63 -9.41
N VAL A 404 -1.26 42.96 -8.27
CA VAL A 404 -1.86 41.65 -7.96
C VAL A 404 -3.07 41.81 -7.03
N ARG A 405 -4.22 41.28 -7.46
CA ARG A 405 -5.46 41.20 -6.65
C ARG A 405 -5.17 40.52 -5.30
N GLY A 406 -5.68 41.07 -4.20
CA GLY A 406 -5.47 40.52 -2.85
C GLY A 406 -4.04 40.64 -2.31
N GLY A 407 -3.09 41.22 -3.06
CA GLY A 407 -1.66 41.20 -2.72
C GLY A 407 -1.26 41.97 -1.47
N GLY A 408 -2.15 42.73 -0.84
CA GLY A 408 -1.89 43.37 0.45
C GLY A 408 -2.63 42.73 1.63
N GLN A 409 -3.26 41.58 1.45
CA GLN A 409 -3.87 40.79 2.54
C GLN A 409 -3.07 39.52 2.83
N VAL A 410 -3.32 38.89 3.99
CA VAL A 410 -2.78 37.57 4.38
C VAL A 410 -3.92 36.54 4.29
N PRO A 411 -3.70 35.32 3.76
CA PRO A 411 -2.44 34.75 3.27
C PRO A 411 -1.97 35.31 1.93
N ARG A 412 -0.66 35.48 1.76
CA ARG A 412 -0.06 35.79 0.45
C ARG A 412 1.38 35.28 0.33
N GLY A 413 1.82 34.99 -0.88
CA GLY A 413 3.19 34.57 -1.15
C GLY A 413 3.44 34.19 -2.61
N ILE A 414 4.66 33.70 -2.85
CA ILE A 414 5.13 33.21 -4.14
C ILE A 414 5.51 31.73 -4.01
N PHE A 415 5.35 30.99 -5.09
CA PHE A 415 5.83 29.61 -5.20
C PHE A 415 6.71 29.45 -6.44
N GLY A 416 7.96 29.08 -6.20
CA GLY A 416 9.01 28.78 -7.16
C GLY A 416 9.84 30.00 -7.61
N THR A 417 10.64 29.86 -8.67
CA THR A 417 11.66 30.87 -9.05
C THR A 417 11.40 31.42 -10.44
N PRO A 418 11.45 32.75 -10.65
CA PRO A 418 11.32 33.32 -11.99
C PRO A 418 12.49 32.84 -12.88
N GLU A 419 12.17 32.39 -14.09
CA GLU A 419 13.07 31.68 -15.01
C GLU A 419 14.39 32.41 -15.35
N ILE A 420 14.44 33.73 -15.10
CA ILE A 420 15.57 34.62 -15.39
C ILE A 420 16.66 34.58 -14.28
N ALA A 421 16.35 34.09 -13.08
CA ALA A 421 17.27 34.09 -11.93
C ALA A 421 18.20 32.86 -11.85
N ARG A 422 18.70 32.34 -12.99
CA ARG A 422 19.49 31.09 -13.06
C ARG A 422 20.85 31.11 -12.34
N THR A 423 21.27 32.23 -11.74
CA THR A 423 22.59 32.38 -11.10
C THR A 423 22.60 32.46 -9.57
N HIS A 424 21.44 32.43 -8.89
CA HIS A 424 21.40 32.40 -7.42
C HIS A 424 21.40 30.95 -6.90
N THR A 425 22.58 30.34 -6.81
CA THR A 425 22.80 28.96 -6.34
C THR A 425 22.69 28.75 -4.82
N ALA A 426 22.24 29.75 -4.05
CA ALA A 426 22.08 29.64 -2.61
C ALA A 426 20.80 30.39 -2.17
N LEU A 427 19.64 29.80 -2.45
CA LEU A 427 18.45 30.12 -1.67
C LEU A 427 18.64 29.44 -0.31
N GLU A 428 18.64 30.23 0.76
CA GLU A 428 18.89 29.77 2.13
C GLU A 428 17.86 28.71 2.56
N ALA A 429 18.27 27.84 3.49
CA ALA A 429 17.45 26.74 4.01
C ALA A 429 16.13 27.19 4.67
N ASP A 430 16.01 28.47 5.03
CA ASP A 430 14.94 28.97 5.89
C ASP A 430 13.68 29.43 5.13
N SER A 431 13.76 29.66 3.82
CA SER A 431 12.59 29.96 2.97
C SER A 431 12.83 29.52 1.52
N PRO A 432 12.86 28.20 1.26
CA PRO A 432 13.04 27.73 -0.09
C PRO A 432 11.85 28.19 -0.94
N ALA A 433 12.12 28.60 -2.18
CA ALA A 433 11.11 29.09 -3.11
C ALA A 433 9.90 28.14 -3.28
N TYR A 434 10.06 26.86 -2.92
CA TYR A 434 9.04 25.82 -3.03
C TYR A 434 8.39 25.44 -1.69
N ARG A 435 8.44 26.32 -0.67
CA ARG A 435 7.76 26.12 0.62
C ARG A 435 6.36 26.72 0.62
N ILE A 436 5.37 25.96 1.10
CA ILE A 436 4.03 26.47 1.39
C ILE A 436 3.70 26.23 2.86
N PHE A 437 3.22 27.28 3.54
CA PHE A 437 2.65 27.19 4.88
C PHE A 437 1.19 26.80 4.77
N LEU A 438 0.75 25.76 5.48
CA LEU A 438 -0.56 25.14 5.37
C LEU A 438 -1.57 25.73 6.36
N GLY A 439 -2.72 26.14 5.86
CA GLY A 439 -3.87 26.62 6.65
C GLY A 439 -4.71 25.51 7.27
N GLY A 440 -5.77 25.90 7.97
CA GLY A 440 -6.73 24.96 8.57
C GLY A 440 -6.15 24.18 9.76
N ALA A 441 -6.54 22.92 9.93
CA ALA A 441 -6.03 22.01 10.96
C ALA A 441 -5.31 20.79 10.35
N VAL A 442 -4.96 20.86 9.05
CA VAL A 442 -4.23 19.81 8.34
C VAL A 442 -2.81 19.73 8.88
N ALA A 443 -2.40 18.53 9.28
CA ALA A 443 -1.03 18.22 9.68
C ALA A 443 -0.13 18.18 8.44
N ALA A 444 1.13 18.59 8.58
CA ALA A 444 2.07 18.49 7.48
C ALA A 444 2.31 17.00 7.18
N PRO A 445 2.12 16.54 5.93
CA PRO A 445 2.38 15.14 5.57
C PRO A 445 3.87 14.80 5.71
N PRO A 446 4.22 13.51 5.85
CA PRO A 446 5.61 13.08 5.82
C PRO A 446 6.24 13.34 4.45
N ALA A 447 7.56 13.52 4.42
CA ALA A 447 8.32 13.59 3.18
C ALA A 447 8.09 12.33 2.32
N GLY A 448 8.00 12.49 1.00
CA GLY A 448 7.65 11.43 0.05
C GLY A 448 6.16 11.36 -0.33
N SER A 449 5.29 12.05 0.41
CA SER A 449 3.88 12.25 0.02
C SER A 449 3.77 13.08 -1.26
N THR A 450 2.59 13.10 -1.88
CA THR A 450 2.31 13.88 -3.09
C THR A 450 1.32 14.98 -2.75
N ALA A 451 1.58 16.23 -3.14
CA ALA A 451 0.67 17.34 -3.02
C ALA A 451 0.07 17.66 -4.40
N LEU A 452 -1.25 17.65 -4.52
CA LEU A 452 -1.96 18.28 -5.61
C LEU A 452 -2.21 19.71 -5.23
N VAL A 453 -1.67 20.64 -6.02
CA VAL A 453 -1.81 22.06 -5.81
C VAL A 453 -2.56 22.62 -7.01
N GLU A 454 -3.71 23.20 -6.73
CA GLU A 454 -4.56 23.90 -7.67
C GLU A 454 -4.33 25.41 -7.52
N TRP A 455 -3.83 26.00 -8.60
CA TRP A 455 -3.44 27.40 -8.67
C TRP A 455 -4.55 28.22 -9.33
N SER A 456 -5.21 29.08 -8.55
CA SER A 456 -6.32 29.92 -9.04
C SER A 456 -5.90 30.97 -10.07
N ASP A 457 -4.62 31.33 -10.16
CA ASP A 457 -4.11 32.31 -11.13
C ASP A 457 -4.06 31.75 -12.56
N THR A 458 -3.86 30.44 -12.69
CA THR A 458 -3.74 29.73 -13.97
C THR A 458 -4.88 28.76 -14.23
N ASP A 459 -5.72 28.48 -13.24
CA ASP A 459 -6.77 27.43 -13.28
C ASP A 459 -6.16 26.05 -13.62
N THR A 460 -5.00 25.76 -13.01
CA THR A 460 -4.28 24.49 -13.23
C THR A 460 -4.04 23.72 -11.93
N GLU A 461 -4.33 22.42 -11.95
CA GLU A 461 -3.93 21.48 -10.89
C GLU A 461 -2.60 20.80 -11.27
N LYS A 462 -1.66 20.79 -10.34
CA LYS A 462 -0.32 20.21 -10.53
C LYS A 462 0.04 19.30 -9.36
N SER A 463 0.76 18.23 -9.68
CA SER A 463 1.26 17.27 -8.69
C SER A 463 2.72 17.59 -8.36
N TYR A 464 2.99 17.81 -7.08
CA TYR A 464 4.31 18.05 -6.53
C TYR A 464 4.64 16.96 -5.51
N ARG A 465 5.89 16.50 -5.49
CA ARG A 465 6.37 15.62 -4.43
C ARG A 465 6.71 16.45 -3.19
N VAL A 466 6.34 16.00 -2.01
CA VAL A 466 6.76 16.62 -0.74
C VAL A 466 8.20 16.15 -0.44
N VAL A 467 9.16 17.07 -0.44
CA VAL A 467 10.59 16.77 -0.17
C VAL A 467 10.98 17.04 1.28
N GLY A 468 10.19 17.85 1.98
CA GLY A 468 10.38 18.14 3.39
C GLY A 468 9.06 18.60 4.01
N SER A 469 8.94 18.42 5.32
CA SER A 469 7.83 18.96 6.09
C SER A 469 8.30 19.48 7.44
N ASP A 470 7.68 20.55 7.89
CA ASP A 470 7.88 21.15 9.21
C ASP A 470 6.53 21.16 9.94
N PRO A 471 6.24 20.12 10.74
CA PRO A 471 4.97 20.04 11.48
C PRO A 471 4.78 21.20 12.46
N ALA A 472 5.86 21.73 13.05
CA ALA A 472 5.79 22.82 14.02
C ALA A 472 5.36 24.14 13.36
N ARG A 473 5.91 24.43 12.19
CA ARG A 473 5.53 25.59 11.37
C ARG A 473 4.38 25.31 10.41
N ARG A 474 3.87 24.07 10.40
CA ARG A 474 2.86 23.58 9.44
C ARG A 474 3.22 23.96 8.02
N ALA A 475 4.45 23.67 7.61
CA ALA A 475 4.96 23.98 6.29
C ALA A 475 5.35 22.70 5.55
N VAL A 476 5.25 22.74 4.23
CA VAL A 476 5.74 21.68 3.34
C VAL A 476 6.68 22.28 2.32
N ASP A 477 7.76 21.57 2.06
CA ASP A 477 8.67 21.83 0.96
C ASP A 477 8.28 20.91 -0.19
N LEU A 478 7.97 21.50 -1.33
CA LEU A 478 7.60 20.79 -2.54
C LEU A 478 8.80 20.68 -3.48
N GLU A 479 8.90 19.57 -4.19
CA GLU A 479 9.93 19.38 -5.21
C GLU A 479 9.75 20.42 -6.31
N ARG A 480 10.86 20.97 -6.79
CA ARG A 480 10.85 21.78 -8.00
C ARG A 480 10.33 20.93 -9.16
N GLY A 481 9.22 21.36 -9.77
CA GLY A 481 8.77 20.79 -11.03
C GLY A 481 9.91 20.84 -12.05
N SER A 482 10.38 19.67 -12.47
CA SER A 482 11.38 19.53 -13.54
C SER A 482 10.76 19.55 -14.92
N SER A 483 9.42 19.60 -15.00
CA SER A 483 8.70 19.65 -16.27
C SER A 483 8.93 20.99 -16.96
N PRO A 484 9.29 21.01 -18.26
CA PRO A 484 9.37 22.24 -19.05
C PRO A 484 8.02 22.96 -19.21
N ASP A 485 6.90 22.31 -18.86
CA ASP A 485 5.54 22.84 -18.99
C ASP A 485 5.03 23.58 -17.74
N ASP A 486 5.84 23.71 -16.69
CA ASP A 486 5.54 24.56 -15.54
C ASP A 486 6.61 25.67 -15.47
N PRO A 487 6.26 26.96 -15.67
CA PRO A 487 7.22 28.05 -15.48
C PRO A 487 7.74 28.10 -14.04
N GLY A 488 7.12 27.34 -13.12
CA GLY A 488 7.58 27.12 -11.76
C GLY A 488 7.54 28.40 -10.96
N PHE A 489 6.55 29.26 -11.25
CA PHE A 489 6.37 30.54 -10.59
C PHE A 489 4.88 30.90 -10.52
N HIS A 490 4.32 30.86 -9.31
CA HIS A 490 2.90 31.11 -9.03
C HIS A 490 2.75 32.11 -7.88
N PHE A 491 1.66 32.87 -7.86
CA PHE A 491 1.30 33.76 -6.75
C PHE A 491 0.03 33.26 -6.07
N PHE A 492 -0.05 33.40 -4.75
CA PHE A 492 -1.28 33.19 -4.02
C PHE A 492 -1.61 34.39 -3.15
N THR A 493 -2.90 34.72 -3.06
CA THR A 493 -3.48 35.79 -2.23
C THR A 493 -4.86 35.35 -1.76
N PRO A 494 -5.58 36.09 -0.89
CA PRO A 494 -6.92 35.69 -0.50
C PRO A 494 -7.94 35.73 -1.65
N GLU A 495 -7.65 36.51 -2.70
CA GLU A 495 -8.48 36.56 -3.92
C GLU A 495 -8.02 35.57 -5.00
N LEU A 496 -6.79 35.05 -4.88
CA LEU A 496 -6.21 34.00 -5.70
C LEU A 496 -5.81 32.83 -4.78
N PRO A 497 -6.79 32.15 -4.17
CA PRO A 497 -6.50 31.12 -3.19
C PRO A 497 -5.77 29.96 -3.87
N VAL A 498 -4.84 29.36 -3.14
CA VAL A 498 -4.27 28.07 -3.54
C VAL A 498 -5.00 26.97 -2.80
N SER A 499 -5.35 25.92 -3.52
CA SER A 499 -6.00 24.72 -3.03
C SER A 499 -4.98 23.59 -3.02
N ILE A 500 -4.83 22.90 -1.89
CA ILE A 500 -3.81 21.88 -1.67
C ILE A 500 -4.47 20.64 -1.11
N ARG A 501 -4.33 19.53 -1.83
CA ARG A 501 -4.77 18.20 -1.42
C ARG A 501 -3.56 17.28 -1.33
N PHE A 502 -3.44 16.54 -0.23
CA PHE A 502 -2.33 15.61 -0.06
C PHE A 502 -2.77 14.20 -0.41
N GLY A 503 -1.99 13.55 -1.27
CA GLY A 503 -2.07 12.13 -1.54
C GLY A 503 -0.91 11.40 -0.88
N ARG A 504 -1.13 10.11 -0.67
CA ARG A 504 -0.13 9.21 -0.11
C ARG A 504 0.33 8.24 -1.19
N SER A 505 1.64 8.04 -1.29
CA SER A 505 2.21 6.98 -2.10
C SER A 505 2.65 5.83 -1.20
N TYR A 506 2.31 4.60 -1.55
CA TYR A 506 2.60 3.41 -0.77
C TYR A 506 3.66 2.58 -1.48
N GLY A 507 4.62 2.03 -0.72
CA GLY A 507 5.68 1.15 -1.23
C GLY A 507 6.76 1.82 -2.08
N ALA A 508 6.65 3.13 -2.35
CA ALA A 508 7.62 3.87 -3.16
C ALA A 508 8.71 4.49 -2.27
N THR A 509 9.80 3.75 -2.02
CA THR A 509 11.06 4.43 -1.66
C THR A 509 11.64 5.05 -2.94
N SER A 510 12.30 6.20 -2.83
CA SER A 510 12.74 7.01 -3.98
C SER A 510 13.78 6.36 -4.91
N THR A 511 14.12 5.09 -4.69
CA THR A 511 15.24 4.40 -5.34
C THR A 511 14.94 2.96 -5.77
N SER A 512 13.78 2.38 -5.46
CA SER A 512 13.52 0.96 -5.76
C SER A 512 13.00 0.74 -7.18
N SER A 513 13.81 0.10 -8.02
CA SER A 513 13.34 -0.63 -9.19
C SER A 513 12.59 -1.89 -8.72
N GLY A 514 11.30 -2.03 -9.06
CA GLY A 514 10.51 -3.23 -8.74
C GLY A 514 9.29 -2.98 -7.85
N LEU A 515 8.54 -1.90 -8.08
CA LEU A 515 7.32 -1.63 -7.34
C LEU A 515 6.17 -2.52 -7.82
N GLY A 516 5.73 -3.48 -7.01
CA GLY A 516 4.55 -4.31 -7.32
C GLY A 516 3.67 -4.50 -6.10
N THR A 517 2.59 -5.28 -6.24
CA THR A 517 1.65 -5.52 -5.15
C THR A 517 2.29 -6.23 -3.96
N PHE A 518 3.29 -7.07 -4.19
CA PHE A 518 4.11 -7.65 -3.11
C PHE A 518 4.81 -6.56 -2.28
N THR A 519 5.50 -5.63 -2.95
CA THR A 519 6.18 -4.50 -2.30
C THR A 519 5.19 -3.58 -1.60
N LEU A 520 3.99 -3.39 -2.14
CA LEU A 520 2.90 -2.70 -1.46
C LEU A 520 2.54 -3.39 -0.15
N MET A 521 2.23 -4.69 -0.17
CA MET A 521 1.85 -5.44 1.04
C MET A 521 2.96 -5.42 2.10
N GLN A 522 4.22 -5.55 1.67
CA GLN A 522 5.38 -5.46 2.56
C GLN A 522 5.51 -4.06 3.17
N ALA A 523 5.37 -2.99 2.39
CA ALA A 523 5.42 -1.63 2.92
C ALA A 523 4.27 -1.33 3.90
N LEU A 524 3.06 -1.85 3.61
CA LEU A 524 1.94 -1.72 4.55
C LEU A 524 2.19 -2.45 5.87
N GLU A 525 2.86 -3.61 5.84
CA GLU A 525 3.30 -4.33 7.06
C GLU A 525 4.38 -3.55 7.81
N ASP A 526 5.42 -3.09 7.12
CA ASP A 526 6.56 -2.38 7.71
C ASP A 526 6.15 -1.02 8.31
N GLU A 527 5.22 -0.31 7.67
CA GLU A 527 4.72 1.00 8.11
C GLU A 527 3.57 0.86 9.13
N ALA A 528 3.00 -0.33 9.34
CA ALA A 528 1.86 -0.54 10.24
C ALA A 528 2.10 -0.03 11.68
N PRO A 529 3.28 -0.24 12.30
CA PRO A 529 3.59 0.32 13.61
C PRO A 529 3.35 1.83 13.70
N GLU A 530 3.70 2.59 12.66
CA GLU A 530 3.59 4.05 12.67
C GLU A 530 2.23 4.52 12.16
N GLN A 531 1.70 3.92 11.10
CA GLN A 531 0.61 4.51 10.32
C GLN A 531 -0.79 4.06 10.76
N VAL A 532 -0.92 2.93 11.47
CA VAL A 532 -2.25 2.37 11.80
C VAL A 532 -3.07 3.31 12.68
N ASN A 533 -2.46 3.91 13.71
CA ASN A 533 -3.17 4.77 14.66
C ASN A 533 -3.41 6.18 14.13
N LEU A 534 -2.86 6.53 12.97
CA LEU A 534 -3.26 7.70 12.18
C LEU A 534 -4.50 7.40 11.32
N GLY A 535 -4.96 6.15 11.26
CA GLY A 535 -6.04 5.71 10.38
C GLY A 535 -5.64 5.72 8.90
N ALA A 536 -4.35 5.83 8.61
CA ALA A 536 -3.91 6.13 7.27
C ALA A 536 -3.73 4.90 6.38
N GLN A 537 -3.66 3.71 7.00
CA GLN A 537 -3.61 2.43 6.32
C GLN A 537 -4.23 1.32 7.19
N PRO A 538 -4.66 0.19 6.60
CA PRO A 538 -5.11 -0.95 7.36
C PRO A 538 -3.98 -1.51 8.23
N MET A 539 -4.36 -2.07 9.38
CA MET A 539 -3.42 -2.84 10.20
C MET A 539 -3.10 -4.14 9.44
N ILE A 540 -1.95 -4.23 8.80
CA ILE A 540 -1.40 -5.48 8.26
C ILE A 540 -0.24 -5.88 9.18
N GLN A 541 -0.25 -7.09 9.71
CA GLN A 541 0.77 -7.57 10.64
C GLN A 541 1.62 -8.69 10.04
N PRO A 542 2.84 -8.90 10.56
CA PRO A 542 3.59 -10.12 10.31
C PRO A 542 2.74 -11.35 10.64
N GLY A 543 2.57 -12.22 9.64
CA GLY A 543 1.77 -13.44 9.77
C GLY A 543 0.29 -13.32 9.42
N ASP A 544 -0.22 -12.14 9.05
CA ASP A 544 -1.56 -12.01 8.45
C ASP A 544 -1.60 -12.59 7.02
N TRP A 545 -0.45 -12.61 6.34
CA TRP A 545 -0.27 -13.09 4.97
C TRP A 545 1.01 -13.91 4.81
N ASN A 546 1.12 -14.66 3.71
CA ASN A 546 2.25 -15.51 3.38
C ASN A 546 3.20 -14.79 2.40
N ALA A 547 4.09 -13.95 2.93
CA ALA A 547 5.02 -13.14 2.13
C ALA A 547 5.85 -13.97 1.14
N ALA A 548 6.30 -15.17 1.51
CA ALA A 548 7.12 -16.02 0.65
C ALA A 548 6.38 -16.50 -0.61
N GLU A 549 5.10 -16.89 -0.49
CA GLU A 549 4.30 -17.27 -1.66
C GLU A 549 4.05 -16.08 -2.59
N TRP A 550 3.87 -14.88 -2.03
CA TRP A 550 3.72 -13.66 -2.83
C TRP A 550 5.02 -13.27 -3.53
N GLU A 551 6.15 -13.27 -2.82
CA GLU A 551 7.47 -12.99 -3.39
C GLU A 551 7.76 -13.93 -4.57
N ALA A 552 7.52 -15.23 -4.39
CA ALA A 552 7.71 -16.23 -5.44
C ALA A 552 6.82 -15.98 -6.67
N ALA A 553 5.58 -15.53 -6.48
CA ALA A 553 4.67 -15.19 -7.57
C ALA A 553 5.14 -13.96 -8.35
N TYR A 554 5.69 -12.95 -7.66
CA TYR A 554 6.14 -11.69 -8.29
C TYR A 554 7.57 -11.75 -8.85
N ALA A 555 8.43 -12.65 -8.38
CA ALA A 555 9.81 -12.80 -8.85
C ALA A 555 9.92 -13.15 -10.35
N GLY A 556 8.89 -13.79 -10.92
CA GLY A 556 8.82 -14.16 -12.34
C GLY A 556 7.77 -13.41 -13.14
N ALA A 557 7.11 -12.40 -12.55
CA ALA A 557 6.01 -11.66 -13.17
C ALA A 557 6.50 -10.63 -14.19
N SER A 558 5.64 -10.29 -15.15
CA SER A 558 5.95 -9.28 -16.16
C SER A 558 6.11 -7.88 -15.56
N ALA A 559 6.74 -6.98 -16.32
CA ALA A 559 6.88 -5.58 -15.93
C ALA A 559 5.51 -4.92 -15.68
N LEU A 560 4.47 -5.37 -16.39
CA LEU A 560 3.10 -4.91 -16.18
C LEU A 560 2.62 -5.05 -14.75
N ALA A 561 3.11 -6.03 -13.98
CA ALA A 561 2.71 -6.21 -12.58
C ALA A 561 3.75 -5.71 -11.57
N THR A 562 5.02 -5.64 -11.96
CA THR A 562 6.16 -5.34 -11.07
C THR A 562 6.67 -3.90 -11.19
N GLN A 563 6.07 -3.07 -12.05
CA GLN A 563 6.41 -1.66 -12.23
C GLN A 563 5.16 -0.77 -12.10
N ARG A 564 4.57 -0.82 -10.90
CA ARG A 564 3.34 -0.15 -10.48
C ARG A 564 3.59 0.78 -9.31
N ARG A 565 3.04 1.99 -9.38
CA ARG A 565 3.03 2.96 -8.29
C ARG A 565 1.62 3.08 -7.73
N TYR A 566 1.51 2.90 -6.41
CA TYR A 566 0.25 3.03 -5.67
C TYR A 566 0.22 4.40 -5.02
N THR A 567 -0.67 5.27 -5.51
CA THR A 567 -0.91 6.60 -4.95
C THR A 567 -2.41 6.77 -4.77
N THR A 568 -2.84 7.32 -3.64
CA THR A 568 -4.25 7.61 -3.36
C THR A 568 -4.40 9.04 -2.91
N PHE A 569 -5.46 9.71 -3.37
CA PHE A 569 -5.87 11.06 -2.95
C PHE A 569 -7.23 11.09 -2.26
N GLU A 570 -7.85 9.91 -2.15
CA GLU A 570 -9.12 9.66 -1.51
C GLU A 570 -9.07 8.29 -0.84
N ALA A 571 -10.09 7.99 -0.04
CA ALA A 571 -10.25 6.71 0.60
C ALA A 571 -10.51 5.61 -0.44
N ILE A 572 -9.75 4.53 -0.39
CA ILE A 572 -9.92 3.37 -1.29
C ILE A 572 -9.68 2.07 -0.53
N ALA A 573 -10.57 1.10 -0.68
CA ALA A 573 -10.37 -0.23 -0.09
C ALA A 573 -9.10 -0.89 -0.64
N LEU A 574 -8.29 -1.51 0.23
CA LEU A 574 -7.08 -2.21 -0.20
C LEU A 574 -7.41 -3.31 -1.24
N ALA A 575 -8.52 -4.03 -1.07
CA ALA A 575 -8.99 -5.06 -2.00
C ALA A 575 -9.17 -4.54 -3.43
N ASP A 576 -9.61 -3.29 -3.60
CA ASP A 576 -9.81 -2.66 -4.92
C ASP A 576 -8.48 -2.35 -5.62
N LEU A 577 -7.40 -2.16 -4.86
CA LEU A 577 -6.05 -2.03 -5.40
C LEU A 577 -5.46 -3.40 -5.77
N LEU A 578 -5.59 -4.39 -4.87
CA LEU A 578 -4.97 -5.70 -5.03
C LEU A 578 -5.59 -6.50 -6.17
N THR A 579 -6.92 -6.48 -6.27
CA THR A 579 -7.67 -7.41 -7.12
C THR A 579 -7.30 -7.29 -8.61
N PRO A 580 -7.33 -6.11 -9.24
CA PRO A 580 -6.94 -5.98 -10.64
C PRO A 580 -5.46 -6.31 -10.90
N ASP A 581 -4.57 -6.00 -9.95
CA ASP A 581 -3.15 -6.29 -10.09
C ASP A 581 -2.85 -7.79 -9.98
N LEU A 582 -3.61 -8.52 -9.15
CA LEU A 582 -3.56 -9.97 -9.12
C LEU A 582 -4.02 -10.60 -10.44
N GLN A 583 -4.95 -9.98 -11.16
CA GLN A 583 -5.31 -10.42 -12.52
C GLN A 583 -4.13 -10.26 -13.50
N LEU A 584 -3.29 -9.23 -13.34
CA LEU A 584 -2.10 -9.03 -14.18
C LEU A 584 -1.07 -10.15 -14.00
N VAL A 585 -0.83 -10.60 -12.76
CA VAL A 585 0.05 -11.76 -12.50
C VAL A 585 -0.66 -13.10 -12.70
N SER A 586 -1.93 -13.11 -13.10
CA SER A 586 -2.75 -14.32 -13.20
C SER A 586 -2.80 -15.12 -11.90
N HIS A 587 -3.02 -14.45 -10.78
CA HIS A 587 -3.24 -15.06 -9.47
C HIS A 587 -4.60 -14.63 -8.89
N PHE A 588 -5.06 -15.31 -7.85
CA PHE A 588 -6.24 -14.97 -7.08
C PHE A 588 -5.98 -15.11 -5.58
N LEU A 589 -6.71 -14.35 -4.77
CA LEU A 589 -6.62 -14.40 -3.31
C LEU A 589 -7.13 -15.75 -2.76
N ALA A 590 -6.42 -16.29 -1.78
CA ALA A 590 -6.74 -17.54 -1.09
C ALA A 590 -6.27 -17.49 0.36
N PHE A 591 -6.52 -18.57 1.11
CA PHE A 591 -5.90 -18.79 2.42
C PHE A 591 -4.94 -19.98 2.36
N ASP A 592 -3.85 -19.90 3.12
CA ASP A 592 -2.94 -21.03 3.31
C ASP A 592 -3.44 -22.00 4.39
N SER A 593 -2.64 -23.02 4.73
CA SER A 593 -3.00 -24.04 5.72
C SER A 593 -3.12 -23.50 7.16
N GLN A 594 -2.60 -22.29 7.41
CA GLN A 594 -2.69 -21.58 8.69
C GLN A 594 -3.80 -20.52 8.69
N GLY A 595 -4.52 -20.35 7.57
CA GLY A 595 -5.55 -19.33 7.41
C GLY A 595 -5.02 -17.94 7.08
N ARG A 596 -3.73 -17.80 6.76
CA ARG A 596 -3.12 -16.52 6.34
C ARG A 596 -3.51 -16.20 4.91
N LEU A 597 -3.59 -14.92 4.58
CA LEU A 597 -3.78 -14.47 3.21
C LEU A 597 -2.64 -14.96 2.33
N THR A 598 -2.98 -15.60 1.22
CA THR A 598 -2.01 -15.98 0.20
C THR A 598 -2.60 -15.76 -1.19
N ILE A 599 -1.79 -16.00 -2.21
CA ILE A 599 -2.22 -15.97 -3.60
C ILE A 599 -1.93 -17.30 -4.27
N LYS A 600 -2.83 -17.72 -5.15
CA LYS A 600 -2.68 -18.95 -5.92
C LYS A 600 -2.80 -18.66 -7.40
N ARG A 601 -2.01 -19.38 -8.19
CA ARG A 601 -1.96 -19.20 -9.64
C ARG A 601 -3.28 -19.62 -10.27
N LEU A 602 -3.78 -18.77 -11.16
CA LEU A 602 -4.89 -19.09 -12.04
C LEU A 602 -4.40 -20.05 -13.13
N ARG A 603 -4.88 -21.30 -13.11
CA ARG A 603 -4.51 -22.34 -14.09
C ARG A 603 -5.58 -23.42 -14.16
N LEU A 604 -5.49 -24.26 -15.19
CA LEU A 604 -6.17 -25.56 -15.20
C LEU A 604 -5.34 -26.60 -14.47
N ALA A 605 -6.01 -27.53 -13.81
CA ALA A 605 -5.36 -28.72 -13.28
C ALA A 605 -4.97 -29.64 -14.45
N SER A 606 -3.73 -30.12 -14.46
CA SER A 606 -3.30 -31.11 -15.47
C SER A 606 -3.82 -32.49 -15.09
N ALA A 607 -4.14 -33.33 -16.08
CA ALA A 607 -4.59 -34.70 -15.85
C ALA A 607 -3.52 -35.59 -15.17
N THR A 608 -2.24 -35.19 -15.23
CA THR A 608 -1.10 -35.89 -14.65
C THR A 608 -0.64 -35.34 -13.30
N GLU A 609 -1.34 -34.32 -12.79
CA GLU A 609 -0.98 -33.65 -11.54
C GLU A 609 -1.29 -34.52 -10.32
N ALA A 610 -0.45 -34.49 -9.28
CA ALA A 610 -0.75 -35.19 -8.05
C ALA A 610 -1.96 -34.53 -7.37
N ALA A 611 -2.98 -35.32 -7.00
CA ALA A 611 -4.12 -34.83 -6.25
C ALA A 611 -3.77 -34.73 -4.76
N THR A 612 -4.04 -33.57 -4.14
CA THR A 612 -3.95 -33.39 -2.70
C THR A 612 -4.95 -34.26 -1.94
N PHE A 613 -6.10 -34.54 -2.56
CA PHE A 613 -7.13 -35.41 -1.99
C PHE A 613 -7.84 -36.22 -3.08
N VAL A 614 -8.16 -37.48 -2.77
CA VAL A 614 -8.87 -38.39 -3.67
C VAL A 614 -10.33 -38.48 -3.25
N ILE A 615 -11.24 -38.10 -4.15
CA ILE A 615 -12.68 -38.15 -3.99
C ILE A 615 -13.20 -39.41 -4.71
N ASP A 616 -13.45 -40.46 -3.93
CA ASP A 616 -13.90 -41.75 -4.41
C ASP A 616 -15.15 -42.22 -3.65
N ARG A 617 -15.46 -43.51 -3.73
CA ARG A 617 -16.62 -44.09 -3.03
C ARG A 617 -16.52 -44.00 -1.50
N ASP A 618 -15.31 -44.06 -0.95
CA ASP A 618 -15.06 -44.17 0.48
C ASP A 618 -14.92 -42.79 1.14
N THR A 619 -14.47 -41.79 0.37
CA THR A 619 -14.32 -40.40 0.84
C THR A 619 -15.50 -39.49 0.51
N LEU A 620 -16.40 -39.89 -0.39
CA LEU A 620 -17.58 -39.10 -0.73
C LEU A 620 -18.71 -39.26 0.29
N ILE A 621 -19.13 -38.14 0.88
CA ILE A 621 -20.30 -38.05 1.76
C ILE A 621 -21.48 -37.54 0.94
N GLY A 622 -22.55 -38.32 0.85
CA GLY A 622 -23.77 -37.92 0.12
C GLY A 622 -23.62 -37.95 -1.41
N TRP A 623 -24.40 -37.12 -2.10
CA TRP A 623 -24.43 -37.05 -3.56
C TRP A 623 -23.81 -35.74 -4.07
N PRO A 624 -22.89 -35.79 -5.03
CA PRO A 624 -22.27 -34.59 -5.57
C PRO A 624 -23.20 -33.92 -6.59
N THR A 625 -23.02 -32.62 -6.80
CA THR A 625 -23.69 -31.84 -7.84
C THR A 625 -22.72 -31.55 -9.00
N TYR A 626 -23.28 -31.27 -10.18
CA TYR A 626 -22.52 -30.92 -11.39
C TYR A 626 -23.23 -29.77 -12.10
N GLU A 627 -22.51 -28.67 -12.33
CA GLU A 627 -23.02 -27.47 -12.99
C GLU A 627 -22.06 -27.03 -14.09
N ARG A 628 -22.53 -26.88 -15.33
CA ARG A 628 -21.68 -26.52 -16.48
C ARG A 628 -21.59 -25.00 -16.63
N SER A 629 -20.36 -24.49 -16.71
CA SER A 629 -20.02 -23.07 -16.96
C SER A 629 -20.82 -22.06 -16.13
N PRO A 630 -20.85 -22.18 -14.78
CA PRO A 630 -21.66 -21.31 -13.92
C PRO A 630 -21.33 -19.82 -14.01
N LEU A 631 -20.09 -19.44 -14.32
CA LEU A 631 -19.69 -18.03 -14.51
C LEU A 631 -19.82 -17.56 -15.98
N GLY A 632 -20.43 -18.37 -16.85
CA GLY A 632 -20.42 -18.14 -18.29
C GLY A 632 -19.05 -18.38 -18.93
N GLN A 633 -18.90 -17.98 -20.19
CA GLN A 633 -17.61 -18.06 -20.90
C GLN A 633 -17.05 -16.65 -21.10
N THR A 634 -15.74 -16.51 -21.10
CA THR A 634 -15.04 -15.26 -21.43
C THR A 634 -14.28 -15.48 -22.73
N ASN A 635 -14.55 -14.67 -23.75
CA ASN A 635 -13.92 -14.80 -25.06
C ASN A 635 -13.12 -13.55 -25.49
N THR A 636 -13.17 -12.48 -24.69
CA THR A 636 -12.46 -11.23 -24.94
C THR A 636 -11.89 -10.70 -23.62
N LEU A 637 -10.64 -10.25 -23.64
CA LEU A 637 -9.98 -9.50 -22.56
C LEU A 637 -9.80 -8.05 -23.00
N ALA A 638 -10.09 -7.08 -22.13
CA ALA A 638 -9.76 -5.68 -22.30
C ALA A 638 -8.88 -5.21 -21.12
N LEU A 639 -7.64 -4.80 -21.39
CA LEU A 639 -6.69 -4.29 -20.39
C LEU A 639 -6.49 -2.78 -20.57
N VAL A 640 -6.73 -2.00 -19.53
CA VAL A 640 -6.38 -0.57 -19.48
C VAL A 640 -5.10 -0.42 -18.66
N GLY A 641 -4.04 0.11 -19.25
CA GLY A 641 -2.72 0.14 -18.59
C GLY A 641 -2.51 1.31 -17.63
N GLY A 642 -3.21 2.43 -17.83
CA GLY A 642 -3.03 3.67 -17.08
C GLY A 642 -4.10 3.89 -16.01
N TYR A 643 -3.71 4.61 -14.96
CA TYR A 643 -4.59 5.03 -13.87
C TYR A 643 -4.20 6.44 -13.43
N ASP A 644 -5.18 7.33 -13.32
CA ASP A 644 -5.02 8.65 -12.72
C ASP A 644 -5.60 8.65 -11.30
N ALA A 645 -4.71 8.57 -10.31
CA ALA A 645 -5.10 8.57 -8.90
C ALA A 645 -5.80 9.86 -8.45
N ARG A 646 -5.67 10.95 -9.20
CA ARG A 646 -6.25 12.27 -8.86
C ARG A 646 -7.75 12.30 -9.10
N GLU A 647 -8.16 11.68 -10.19
CA GLU A 647 -9.55 11.56 -10.65
C GLU A 647 -10.18 10.23 -10.24
N GLY A 648 -9.37 9.25 -9.82
CA GLY A 648 -9.84 7.91 -9.49
C GLY A 648 -10.20 7.07 -10.71
N GLU A 649 -9.78 7.48 -11.91
CA GLU A 649 -10.21 6.90 -13.18
C GLU A 649 -9.10 6.13 -13.90
N ALA A 650 -9.49 5.06 -14.61
CA ALA A 650 -8.60 4.35 -15.52
C ALA A 650 -8.39 5.20 -16.79
N VAL A 651 -7.15 5.42 -17.18
CA VAL A 651 -6.79 6.28 -18.32
C VAL A 651 -6.03 5.51 -19.40
N GLY A 652 -6.19 5.96 -20.65
CA GLY A 652 -5.54 5.37 -21.81
C GLY A 652 -6.45 4.46 -22.65
N GLN A 653 -5.94 4.04 -23.81
CA GLN A 653 -6.70 3.18 -24.71
C GLN A 653 -6.61 1.70 -24.26
N PRO A 654 -7.73 0.96 -24.22
CA PRO A 654 -7.71 -0.44 -23.82
C PRO A 654 -7.06 -1.31 -24.89
N PHE A 655 -6.15 -2.20 -24.48
CA PHE A 655 -5.69 -3.31 -25.31
C PHE A 655 -6.74 -4.41 -25.30
N THR A 656 -7.21 -4.82 -26.49
CA THR A 656 -8.26 -5.83 -26.62
C THR A 656 -7.71 -7.10 -27.26
N VAL A 657 -7.81 -8.22 -26.55
CA VAL A 657 -7.44 -9.56 -27.03
C VAL A 657 -8.68 -10.43 -27.13
N ARG A 658 -8.84 -11.17 -28.23
CA ARG A 658 -10.01 -12.02 -28.47
C ARG A 658 -9.59 -13.45 -28.83
N ASP A 659 -10.22 -14.43 -28.18
CA ASP A 659 -10.13 -15.83 -28.57
C ASP A 659 -11.08 -16.09 -29.74
N ALA A 660 -10.52 -16.23 -30.94
CA ALA A 660 -11.29 -16.40 -32.17
C ALA A 660 -12.15 -17.68 -32.18
N GLY A 661 -11.66 -18.77 -31.58
CA GLY A 661 -12.37 -20.06 -31.57
C GLY A 661 -13.59 -20.03 -30.65
N SER A 662 -13.43 -19.47 -29.45
CA SER A 662 -14.52 -19.24 -28.49
C SER A 662 -15.52 -18.23 -29.01
N TYR A 663 -15.07 -17.12 -29.61
CA TYR A 663 -15.95 -16.15 -30.25
C TYR A 663 -16.74 -16.74 -31.43
N GLY A 664 -16.12 -17.62 -32.23
CA GLY A 664 -16.82 -18.34 -33.30
C GLY A 664 -17.94 -19.27 -32.78
N ARG A 665 -17.75 -19.87 -31.59
CA ARG A 665 -18.77 -20.70 -30.92
C ARG A 665 -19.85 -19.86 -30.22
N ALA A 666 -19.49 -18.69 -29.72
CA ALA A 666 -20.35 -17.76 -29.00
C ALA A 666 -20.10 -16.31 -29.49
N PRO A 667 -20.85 -15.83 -30.51
CA PRO A 667 -20.53 -14.59 -31.24
C PRO A 667 -20.76 -13.29 -30.45
N ALA A 668 -21.33 -13.37 -29.23
CA ALA A 668 -21.42 -12.22 -28.35
C ALA A 668 -20.07 -12.01 -27.63
N ALA A 669 -19.54 -10.79 -27.66
CA ALA A 669 -18.36 -10.43 -26.90
C ALA A 669 -18.68 -10.54 -25.40
N ARG A 670 -17.95 -11.43 -24.71
CA ARG A 670 -18.02 -11.61 -23.26
C ARG A 670 -16.69 -11.15 -22.69
N ILE A 671 -16.67 -9.88 -22.31
CA ILE A 671 -15.45 -9.13 -22.02
C ILE A 671 -15.13 -9.23 -20.53
N LEU A 672 -13.92 -9.68 -20.20
CA LEU A 672 -13.32 -9.41 -18.90
C LEU A 672 -12.46 -8.15 -19.02
N LYS A 673 -12.79 -7.14 -18.22
CA LYS A 673 -12.06 -5.88 -18.15
C LYS A 673 -11.09 -5.93 -16.96
N ILE A 674 -9.82 -5.58 -17.19
CA ILE A 674 -8.80 -5.42 -16.16
C ILE A 674 -8.39 -3.94 -16.13
N GLU A 675 -8.63 -3.29 -15.00
CA GLU A 675 -8.34 -1.87 -14.77
C GLU A 675 -7.55 -1.73 -13.46
N PRO A 676 -6.22 -1.89 -13.51
CA PRO A 676 -5.32 -1.64 -12.39
C PRO A 676 -5.56 -0.24 -11.81
N ARG A 677 -5.80 -0.15 -10.50
CA ARG A 677 -5.86 1.13 -9.77
C ARG A 677 -4.47 1.57 -9.31
N SER A 678 -3.50 1.37 -10.20
CA SER A 678 -2.08 1.60 -9.95
C SER A 678 -1.44 2.17 -11.21
N ALA A 679 -0.64 3.22 -11.06
CA ALA A 679 0.00 3.87 -12.19
C ALA A 679 1.16 2.99 -12.69
N TYR A 680 1.12 2.62 -13.97
CA TYR A 680 2.24 1.93 -14.61
C TYR A 680 3.42 2.90 -14.82
N ILE A 681 4.60 2.53 -14.32
CA ILE A 681 5.82 3.35 -14.39
C ILE A 681 6.94 2.68 -15.21
N GLY A 682 6.61 1.59 -15.90
CA GLY A 682 7.57 0.79 -16.65
C GLY A 682 7.79 1.21 -18.11
N PRO A 683 8.56 0.40 -18.89
CA PRO A 683 8.74 0.62 -20.31
C PRO A 683 7.40 0.51 -21.05
N PRO A 684 7.22 1.12 -22.23
CA PRO A 684 5.95 1.07 -22.97
C PRO A 684 5.38 -0.36 -23.07
N ILE A 685 4.10 -0.50 -22.75
CA ILE A 685 3.39 -1.79 -22.76
C ILE A 685 3.42 -2.36 -24.18
N THR A 686 3.91 -3.60 -24.33
CA THR A 686 3.96 -4.29 -25.61
C THR A 686 2.76 -5.22 -25.80
N PRO A 687 2.40 -5.59 -27.04
CA PRO A 687 1.36 -6.60 -27.28
C PRO A 687 1.65 -7.94 -26.60
N ASP A 688 2.91 -8.35 -26.50
CA ASP A 688 3.31 -9.62 -25.88
C ASP A 688 3.00 -9.63 -24.39
N ASP A 689 3.23 -8.51 -23.69
CA ASP A 689 2.88 -8.37 -22.27
C ASP A 689 1.36 -8.55 -22.05
N VAL A 690 0.54 -8.01 -22.96
CA VAL A 690 -0.93 -8.16 -22.89
C VAL A 690 -1.36 -9.59 -23.21
N MET A 691 -0.70 -10.22 -24.19
CA MET A 691 -0.99 -11.61 -24.58
C MET A 691 -0.69 -12.59 -23.44
N GLU A 692 0.37 -12.37 -22.65
CA GLU A 692 0.69 -13.19 -21.47
C GLU A 692 -0.47 -13.22 -20.46
N VAL A 693 -1.01 -12.04 -20.12
CA VAL A 693 -2.17 -11.92 -19.22
C VAL A 693 -3.42 -12.56 -19.85
N ALA A 694 -3.67 -12.29 -21.13
CA ALA A 694 -4.86 -12.77 -21.84
C ALA A 694 -4.89 -14.29 -21.98
N GLN A 695 -3.76 -14.93 -22.28
CA GLN A 695 -3.67 -16.38 -22.48
C GLN A 695 -4.06 -17.15 -21.21
N THR A 696 -3.69 -16.67 -20.03
CA THR A 696 -3.99 -17.38 -18.79
C THR A 696 -5.49 -17.36 -18.48
N VAL A 697 -6.13 -16.19 -18.61
CA VAL A 697 -7.56 -16.03 -18.38
C VAL A 697 -8.38 -16.74 -19.47
N LEU A 698 -8.11 -16.43 -20.74
CA LEU A 698 -8.87 -16.96 -21.87
C LEU A 698 -8.63 -18.47 -21.99
N GLY A 699 -7.43 -18.97 -21.71
CA GLY A 699 -7.12 -20.40 -21.72
C GLY A 699 -8.04 -21.22 -20.83
N ILE A 700 -8.49 -20.68 -19.70
CA ILE A 700 -9.43 -21.32 -18.78
C ILE A 700 -10.88 -21.06 -19.21
N PHE A 701 -11.26 -19.79 -19.38
CA PHE A 701 -12.67 -19.40 -19.48
C PHE A 701 -13.24 -19.33 -20.90
N SER A 702 -12.40 -19.49 -21.93
CA SER A 702 -12.87 -19.53 -23.33
C SER A 702 -13.44 -20.91 -23.72
N GLY A 703 -13.07 -21.95 -22.97
CA GLY A 703 -13.53 -23.33 -23.14
C GLY A 703 -14.73 -23.71 -22.25
N PRO A 704 -15.31 -24.90 -22.45
CA PRO A 704 -16.29 -25.47 -21.53
C PRO A 704 -15.62 -26.02 -20.26
N TYR A 705 -16.13 -25.60 -19.10
CA TYR A 705 -15.74 -26.08 -17.77
C TYR A 705 -17.00 -26.38 -16.94
N ALA A 706 -16.85 -27.03 -15.79
CA ALA A 706 -17.93 -27.30 -14.86
C ALA A 706 -17.48 -27.18 -13.40
N TYR A 707 -18.44 -26.91 -12.51
CA TYR A 707 -18.26 -26.98 -11.07
C TYR A 707 -18.86 -28.29 -10.56
N VAL A 708 -18.08 -29.00 -9.74
CA VAL A 708 -18.51 -30.16 -8.99
C VAL A 708 -18.53 -29.79 -7.52
N THR A 709 -19.69 -29.87 -6.86
CA THR A 709 -19.79 -29.66 -5.41
C THR A 709 -20.05 -30.99 -4.71
N CYS A 710 -19.27 -31.31 -3.68
CA CYS A 710 -19.36 -32.58 -2.95
C CYS A 710 -19.01 -32.40 -1.47
N GLU A 711 -19.55 -33.25 -0.58
CA GLU A 711 -19.13 -33.29 0.82
C GLU A 711 -18.10 -34.41 1.02
N VAL A 712 -17.06 -34.14 1.80
CA VAL A 712 -15.95 -35.05 2.13
C VAL A 712 -15.59 -34.94 3.63
N PRO A 713 -14.89 -35.90 4.23
CA PRO A 713 -14.45 -35.82 5.62
C PRO A 713 -13.45 -34.68 5.88
N LEU A 714 -13.32 -34.26 7.14
CA LEU A 714 -12.33 -33.26 7.59
C LEU A 714 -10.87 -33.66 7.31
N THR A 715 -10.58 -34.92 6.98
CA THR A 715 -9.26 -35.35 6.51
C THR A 715 -8.84 -34.65 5.21
N ALA A 716 -9.77 -34.04 4.48
CA ALA A 716 -9.50 -33.20 3.31
C ALA A 716 -9.17 -31.73 3.66
N ILE A 717 -8.85 -31.41 4.93
CA ILE A 717 -8.61 -30.02 5.37
C ILE A 717 -7.50 -29.31 4.60
N ASP A 718 -6.52 -30.07 4.09
CA ASP A 718 -5.41 -29.54 3.30
C ASP A 718 -5.74 -29.41 1.79
N ALA A 719 -6.96 -29.77 1.36
CA ALA A 719 -7.48 -29.43 0.04
C ALA A 719 -7.91 -27.94 0.01
N LEU A 720 -6.90 -27.06 0.05
CA LEU A 720 -7.02 -25.60 0.01
C LEU A 720 -7.49 -25.10 -1.36
N LEU A 721 -7.91 -23.84 -1.44
CA LEU A 721 -8.17 -23.19 -2.74
C LEU A 721 -6.92 -23.25 -3.63
N GLY A 722 -7.12 -23.56 -4.91
CA GLY A 722 -6.04 -23.75 -5.87
C GLY A 722 -5.29 -25.08 -5.76
N SER A 723 -5.61 -25.93 -4.78
CA SER A 723 -5.12 -27.32 -4.74
C SER A 723 -5.87 -28.19 -5.74
N THR A 724 -5.27 -29.31 -6.12
CA THR A 724 -5.87 -30.30 -7.02
C THR A 724 -6.51 -31.44 -6.25
N VAL A 725 -7.64 -31.94 -6.76
CA VAL A 725 -8.31 -33.14 -6.25
C VAL A 725 -8.70 -34.05 -7.41
N SER A 726 -8.72 -35.36 -7.19
CA SER A 726 -9.11 -36.34 -8.21
C SER A 726 -10.46 -36.95 -7.92
N PHE A 727 -11.27 -37.15 -8.94
CA PHE A 727 -12.59 -37.79 -8.87
C PHE A 727 -12.58 -39.17 -9.51
N SER A 728 -12.96 -40.18 -8.75
CA SER A 728 -13.33 -41.51 -9.25
C SER A 728 -14.70 -41.91 -8.68
N THR A 729 -15.77 -41.45 -9.34
CA THR A 729 -17.15 -41.66 -8.89
C THR A 729 -18.12 -41.94 -10.03
N ARG A 730 -19.00 -42.92 -9.80
CA ARG A 730 -20.10 -43.28 -10.72
C ARG A 730 -21.23 -42.24 -10.78
N HIS A 731 -21.22 -41.25 -9.89
CA HIS A 731 -22.33 -40.32 -9.70
C HIS A 731 -22.26 -39.10 -10.62
N LEU A 732 -21.06 -38.77 -11.11
CA LEU A 732 -20.82 -37.62 -11.98
C LEU A 732 -20.86 -38.00 -13.46
N PRO A 733 -21.23 -37.08 -14.37
CA PRO A 733 -21.13 -37.30 -15.80
C PRO A 733 -19.67 -37.34 -16.24
N ASN A 734 -19.37 -38.10 -17.29
CA ASN A 734 -18.07 -38.12 -17.95
C ASN A 734 -18.10 -37.34 -19.28
N GLU A 735 -16.95 -37.28 -19.94
CA GLU A 735 -16.76 -36.53 -21.19
C GLU A 735 -17.62 -37.05 -22.35
N SER A 736 -18.01 -38.33 -22.33
CA SER A 736 -18.90 -38.91 -23.35
C SER A 736 -20.39 -38.69 -23.06
N GLY A 737 -20.72 -38.01 -21.96
CA GLY A 737 -22.11 -37.77 -21.53
C GLY A 737 -22.75 -38.95 -20.80
N ALA A 738 -22.00 -40.02 -20.54
CA ALA A 738 -22.43 -41.12 -19.67
C ALA A 738 -22.14 -40.79 -18.20
N ARG A 739 -22.57 -41.66 -17.27
CA ARG A 739 -22.20 -41.55 -15.84
C ARG A 739 -20.92 -42.33 -15.57
N GLY A 740 -20.08 -41.81 -14.68
CA GLY A 740 -18.82 -42.44 -14.28
C GLY A 740 -17.61 -41.62 -14.67
N MET A 741 -17.21 -40.74 -13.77
CA MET A 741 -15.94 -40.03 -13.83
C MET A 741 -14.86 -40.89 -13.17
N ASP A 742 -13.73 -41.09 -13.85
CA ASP A 742 -12.61 -41.89 -13.34
C ASP A 742 -11.29 -41.15 -13.54
N GLY A 743 -10.58 -40.91 -12.43
CA GLY A 743 -9.29 -40.21 -12.41
C GLY A 743 -9.33 -38.77 -12.89
N GLN A 744 -10.49 -38.11 -12.94
CA GLN A 744 -10.58 -36.73 -13.41
C GLN A 744 -10.02 -35.78 -12.35
N ILE A 745 -9.09 -34.92 -12.73
CA ILE A 745 -8.50 -33.93 -11.83
C ILE A 745 -9.23 -32.60 -11.97
N GLY A 746 -9.46 -31.93 -10.84
CA GLY A 746 -10.01 -30.59 -10.79
C GLY A 746 -9.30 -29.71 -9.76
N LEU A 747 -9.54 -28.40 -9.86
CA LEU A 747 -8.98 -27.37 -8.99
C LEU A 747 -10.00 -26.94 -7.94
N VAL A 748 -9.66 -26.95 -6.66
CA VAL A 748 -10.56 -26.51 -5.58
C VAL A 748 -10.78 -24.99 -5.68
N LEU A 749 -12.05 -24.58 -5.78
CA LEU A 749 -12.47 -23.18 -5.88
C LEU A 749 -13.23 -22.67 -4.66
N ALA A 750 -13.89 -23.55 -3.93
CA ALA A 750 -14.54 -23.18 -2.69
C ALA A 750 -14.47 -24.32 -1.69
N ARG A 751 -14.44 -23.99 -0.40
CA ARG A 751 -14.70 -24.93 0.68
C ARG A 751 -15.55 -24.31 1.77
N GLU A 752 -16.50 -25.08 2.28
CA GLU A 752 -17.19 -24.82 3.54
C GLU A 752 -16.77 -25.89 4.55
N ILE A 753 -16.19 -25.47 5.67
CA ILE A 753 -15.71 -26.37 6.71
C ILE A 753 -16.71 -26.36 7.86
N ASP A 754 -17.27 -27.53 8.16
CA ASP A 754 -18.06 -27.79 9.37
C ASP A 754 -17.17 -28.47 10.41
N TRP A 755 -16.56 -27.65 11.27
CA TRP A 755 -15.57 -28.09 12.25
C TRP A 755 -16.15 -29.07 13.28
N TYR A 756 -17.42 -28.89 13.65
CA TYR A 756 -18.11 -29.79 14.57
C TYR A 756 -18.59 -31.07 13.87
N GLY A 757 -19.15 -30.95 12.67
CA GLY A 757 -19.58 -32.09 11.85
C GLY A 757 -18.43 -32.91 11.28
N ALA A 758 -17.18 -32.43 11.41
CA ALA A 758 -15.97 -33.02 10.85
C ALA A 758 -16.10 -33.34 9.34
N LYS A 759 -16.70 -32.42 8.59
CA LYS A 759 -16.90 -32.52 7.15
C LYS A 759 -16.58 -31.21 6.44
N ILE A 760 -16.24 -31.32 5.15
CA ILE A 760 -15.94 -30.19 4.27
C ILE A 760 -16.79 -30.35 3.02
N GLN A 761 -17.48 -29.29 2.60
CA GLN A 761 -18.08 -29.21 1.28
C GLN A 761 -17.09 -28.54 0.34
N LEU A 762 -16.61 -29.25 -0.69
CA LEU A 762 -15.71 -28.74 -1.71
C LEU A 762 -16.49 -28.37 -2.97
N THR A 763 -16.16 -27.25 -3.60
CA THR A 763 -16.53 -26.94 -4.99
C THR A 763 -15.27 -26.91 -5.83
N VAL A 764 -15.27 -27.71 -6.90
CA VAL A 764 -14.08 -27.99 -7.71
C VAL A 764 -14.35 -27.66 -9.17
N LEU A 765 -13.44 -26.89 -9.78
CA LEU A 765 -13.40 -26.64 -11.22
C LEU A 765 -12.88 -27.88 -11.93
N VAL A 766 -13.67 -28.45 -12.82
CA VAL A 766 -13.24 -29.50 -13.76
C VAL A 766 -13.36 -28.94 -15.17
N ASP A 767 -12.28 -29.05 -15.95
CA ASP A 767 -12.30 -28.72 -17.37
C ASP A 767 -12.66 -29.96 -18.21
N ALA A 768 -13.35 -29.75 -19.33
CA ALA A 768 -13.65 -30.85 -20.25
C ALA A 768 -12.44 -31.24 -21.13
N ARG A 769 -11.42 -30.39 -21.20
CA ARG A 769 -10.16 -30.63 -21.89
C ARG A 769 -9.22 -31.34 -20.94
N ARG A 770 -8.73 -32.51 -21.36
CA ARG A 770 -7.62 -33.18 -20.69
C ARG A 770 -6.32 -32.58 -21.19
N ILE A 771 -5.68 -31.77 -20.35
CA ILE A 771 -4.36 -31.21 -20.61
C ILE A 771 -3.33 -32.11 -19.93
N ALA A 772 -2.49 -32.77 -20.73
CA ALA A 772 -1.34 -33.53 -20.25
C ALA A 772 -0.08 -32.66 -20.27
N GLY A 773 0.85 -32.88 -19.34
CA GLY A 773 2.16 -32.20 -19.36
C GLY A 773 3.03 -32.64 -20.54
N TYR A 774 3.93 -31.76 -21.00
CA TYR A 774 4.92 -32.03 -22.05
C TYR A 774 6.20 -32.65 -21.46
N ALA A 775 6.75 -33.66 -22.15
CA ALA A 775 8.08 -34.20 -21.92
C ALA A 775 8.94 -33.91 -23.17
N PRO A 776 10.14 -33.32 -23.05
CA PRO A 776 11.01 -33.04 -24.18
C PRO A 776 11.22 -34.27 -25.06
N ALA A 777 10.92 -34.11 -26.34
CA ALA A 777 11.10 -35.13 -27.36
C ALA A 777 11.63 -34.48 -28.64
N GLY A 778 12.56 -35.15 -29.34
CA GLY A 778 13.15 -34.68 -30.58
C GLY A 778 13.20 -35.78 -31.63
N LEU A 779 12.77 -35.48 -32.85
CA LEU A 779 12.89 -36.43 -33.97
C LEU A 779 14.37 -36.60 -34.33
N VAL A 780 14.86 -37.84 -34.42
CA VAL A 780 16.26 -38.12 -34.79
C VAL A 780 16.43 -37.95 -36.29
N THR A 781 17.32 -37.04 -36.70
CA THR A 781 17.66 -36.78 -38.11
C THR A 781 19.03 -37.30 -38.49
N GLY A 782 19.88 -37.62 -37.51
CA GLY A 782 21.16 -38.26 -37.72
C GLY A 782 21.71 -38.86 -36.44
N GLN A 783 22.58 -39.85 -36.56
CA GLN A 783 23.19 -40.50 -35.42
C GLN A 783 24.59 -41.02 -35.77
N THR A 784 25.52 -40.89 -34.84
CA THR A 784 26.89 -41.38 -34.98
C THR A 784 27.32 -42.07 -33.69
N ASN A 785 27.75 -43.33 -33.77
CA ASN A 785 28.35 -44.00 -32.61
C ASN A 785 29.72 -43.37 -32.35
N THR A 786 29.91 -42.77 -31.18
CA THR A 786 31.13 -42.05 -30.82
C THR A 786 32.13 -42.95 -30.12
N ALA A 787 31.66 -43.84 -29.25
CA ALA A 787 32.43 -44.92 -28.64
C ALA A 787 31.50 -45.91 -27.93
N GLY A 788 31.67 -47.21 -28.14
CA GLY A 788 30.94 -48.25 -27.39
C GLY A 788 29.42 -48.08 -27.45
N THR A 789 28.81 -47.80 -26.30
CA THR A 789 27.37 -47.56 -26.12
C THR A 789 26.97 -46.09 -26.28
N THR A 790 27.93 -45.19 -26.51
CA THR A 790 27.69 -43.75 -26.59
C THR A 790 27.47 -43.27 -28.02
N TRP A 791 26.36 -42.58 -28.24
CA TRP A 791 25.89 -42.09 -29.54
C TRP A 791 25.70 -40.57 -29.52
N ALA A 792 26.19 -39.88 -30.55
CA ALA A 792 25.80 -38.51 -30.84
C ALA A 792 24.55 -38.54 -31.73
N ILE A 793 23.43 -38.06 -31.20
CA ILE A 793 22.11 -38.04 -31.85
C ILE A 793 21.78 -36.60 -32.26
N THR A 794 21.60 -36.36 -33.54
CA THR A 794 21.16 -35.08 -34.09
C THR A 794 19.64 -35.05 -34.15
N LEU A 795 19.03 -34.04 -33.56
CA LEU A 795 17.59 -33.84 -33.50
C LEU A 795 17.13 -32.82 -34.55
N ASP A 796 15.88 -32.94 -35.01
CA ASP A 796 15.29 -32.01 -35.98
C ASP A 796 15.09 -30.63 -35.33
N ALA A 797 15.65 -29.59 -35.95
CA ALA A 797 15.48 -28.22 -35.49
C ALA A 797 14.01 -27.77 -35.44
N ARG A 798 13.15 -28.36 -36.28
CA ARG A 798 11.70 -28.07 -36.30
C ARG A 798 10.96 -28.58 -35.06
N THR A 799 11.59 -29.45 -34.26
CA THR A 799 10.99 -29.93 -33.01
C THR A 799 11.10 -28.90 -31.87
N PHE A 800 11.94 -27.87 -32.03
CA PHE A 800 12.21 -26.86 -31.01
C PHE A 800 11.63 -25.50 -31.41
N ALA A 801 11.39 -24.63 -30.42
CA ALA A 801 10.89 -23.28 -30.67
C ALA A 801 11.96 -22.43 -31.39
N SER A 802 11.51 -21.37 -32.08
CA SER A 802 12.43 -20.49 -32.82
C SER A 802 13.42 -19.81 -31.88
N GLY A 803 14.72 -20.06 -32.08
CA GLY A 803 15.80 -19.51 -31.26
C GLY A 803 16.28 -20.44 -30.13
N GLU A 804 15.62 -21.59 -29.96
CA GLU A 804 16.02 -22.66 -29.04
C GLU A 804 16.65 -23.84 -29.81
N ASP A 805 17.47 -24.62 -29.12
CA ASP A 805 18.06 -25.85 -29.63
C ASP A 805 17.98 -27.02 -28.65
N ALA A 806 18.48 -28.21 -29.02
CA ALA A 806 18.40 -29.38 -28.16
C ALA A 806 19.17 -29.20 -26.84
N ALA A 807 20.21 -28.37 -26.80
CA ALA A 807 20.96 -28.09 -25.57
C ALA A 807 20.19 -27.19 -24.58
N ASP A 808 19.08 -26.56 -25.01
CA ASP A 808 18.16 -25.87 -24.11
C ASP A 808 17.25 -26.85 -23.34
N HIS A 809 17.04 -28.07 -23.87
CA HIS A 809 16.08 -29.03 -23.33
C HIS A 809 16.69 -30.34 -22.79
N PHE A 810 17.91 -30.70 -23.22
CA PHE A 810 18.65 -31.88 -22.77
C PHE A 810 19.96 -31.46 -22.06
N VAL A 811 20.26 -32.08 -20.92
CA VAL A 811 21.45 -31.81 -20.10
C VAL A 811 22.13 -33.14 -19.75
N ALA A 812 23.45 -33.11 -19.55
CA ALA A 812 24.19 -34.27 -19.07
C ALA A 812 23.58 -34.82 -17.76
N GLY A 813 23.32 -36.13 -17.71
CA GLY A 813 22.65 -36.81 -16.60
C GLY A 813 21.18 -37.16 -16.85
N ASP A 814 20.58 -36.66 -17.94
CA ASP A 814 19.17 -36.90 -18.23
C ASP A 814 18.94 -38.34 -18.66
N VAL A 815 18.03 -39.04 -17.97
CA VAL A 815 17.60 -40.35 -18.46
C VAL A 815 16.70 -40.14 -19.66
N VAL A 816 17.04 -40.82 -20.74
CA VAL A 816 16.36 -40.72 -22.04
C VAL A 816 16.11 -42.12 -22.59
N PHE A 817 15.27 -42.20 -23.60
CA PHE A 817 15.22 -43.38 -24.44
C PHE A 817 15.05 -42.98 -25.90
N VAL A 818 15.59 -43.82 -26.78
CA VAL A 818 15.32 -43.75 -28.22
C VAL A 818 14.26 -44.77 -28.56
N GLN A 819 13.26 -44.36 -29.34
CA GLN A 819 12.15 -45.20 -29.75
C GLN A 819 11.91 -45.11 -31.26
N GLU A 820 11.62 -46.23 -31.91
CA GLU A 820 11.12 -46.27 -33.29
C GLU A 820 9.72 -45.64 -33.35
N PHE A 821 9.54 -44.67 -34.24
CA PHE A 821 8.30 -43.92 -34.38
C PHE A 821 7.41 -44.48 -35.50
N ASP A 822 7.99 -45.15 -36.48
CA ASP A 822 7.33 -45.65 -37.68
C ASP A 822 7.15 -47.19 -37.70
N ASP A 823 7.36 -47.86 -36.57
CA ASP A 823 7.11 -49.30 -36.41
C ASP A 823 5.90 -49.57 -35.49
N ALA A 824 5.07 -50.54 -35.85
CA ALA A 824 3.90 -50.95 -35.07
C ALA A 824 4.26 -51.75 -33.81
N SER A 825 5.51 -52.20 -33.67
CA SER A 825 6.08 -52.86 -32.50
C SER A 825 7.44 -52.22 -32.17
N PRO A 826 7.44 -50.96 -31.72
CA PRO A 826 8.63 -50.13 -31.73
C PRO A 826 9.70 -50.62 -30.76
N THR A 827 10.94 -50.69 -31.25
CA THR A 827 12.10 -50.93 -30.39
C THR A 827 12.34 -49.71 -29.52
N VAL A 828 12.53 -49.93 -28.21
CA VAL A 828 12.85 -48.89 -27.23
C VAL A 828 14.20 -49.21 -26.60
N VAL A 829 15.14 -48.26 -26.63
CA VAL A 829 16.46 -48.40 -26.01
C VAL A 829 16.68 -47.26 -25.03
N ASP A 830 16.91 -47.62 -23.77
CA ASP A 830 17.13 -46.68 -22.68
C ASP A 830 18.58 -46.22 -22.62
N GLY A 831 18.77 -44.99 -22.16
CA GLY A 831 20.09 -44.39 -21.96
C GLY A 831 20.09 -43.14 -21.10
N GLU A 832 21.24 -42.47 -21.09
CA GLU A 832 21.49 -41.26 -20.32
C GLU A 832 22.21 -40.22 -21.19
N VAL A 833 21.84 -38.96 -21.12
CA VAL A 833 22.53 -37.88 -21.83
C VAL A 833 23.91 -37.67 -21.22
N VAL A 834 24.94 -37.73 -22.05
CA VAL A 834 26.34 -37.42 -21.70
C VAL A 834 26.63 -35.93 -21.88
N SER A 835 26.07 -35.31 -22.94
CA SER A 835 26.18 -33.88 -23.22
C SER A 835 25.18 -33.46 -24.30
N ALA A 836 24.88 -32.15 -24.39
CA ALA A 836 24.09 -31.59 -25.48
C ALA A 836 24.74 -30.30 -26.00
N THR A 837 24.77 -30.11 -27.31
CA THR A 837 25.31 -28.90 -27.96
C THR A 837 24.60 -28.66 -29.28
N GLY A 838 23.97 -27.50 -29.44
CA GLY A 838 23.15 -27.25 -30.64
C GLY A 838 21.99 -28.25 -30.69
N TYR A 839 21.80 -28.85 -31.87
CA TYR A 839 20.82 -29.93 -32.06
C TYR A 839 21.39 -31.34 -31.83
N VAL A 840 22.60 -31.47 -31.30
CA VAL A 840 23.24 -32.78 -31.07
C VAL A 840 23.23 -33.11 -29.59
N VAL A 841 22.59 -34.23 -29.24
CA VAL A 841 22.55 -34.80 -27.90
C VAL A 841 23.38 -36.08 -27.90
N THR A 842 24.47 -36.08 -27.14
CA THR A 842 25.29 -37.28 -26.92
C THR A 842 24.66 -38.09 -25.79
N VAL A 843 24.34 -39.35 -26.04
CA VAL A 843 23.66 -40.25 -25.09
C VAL A 843 24.42 -41.57 -24.95
N ASP A 844 24.49 -42.13 -23.75
CA ASP A 844 24.97 -43.48 -23.50
C ASP A 844 23.79 -44.46 -23.44
N LEU A 845 23.76 -45.44 -24.36
CA LEU A 845 22.67 -46.39 -24.55
C LEU A 845 23.16 -47.82 -24.25
N PRO A 846 23.21 -48.24 -22.96
CA PRO A 846 23.84 -49.48 -22.52
C PRO A 846 23.13 -50.75 -23.03
N GLY A 847 21.86 -50.64 -23.44
CA GLY A 847 21.12 -51.74 -24.07
C GLY A 847 21.62 -52.12 -25.47
N GLY A 848 22.53 -51.34 -26.05
CA GLY A 848 23.03 -51.52 -27.41
C GLY A 848 22.00 -51.06 -28.44
N TRP A 849 22.13 -49.81 -28.90
CA TRP A 849 21.28 -49.28 -29.96
C TRP A 849 21.85 -49.63 -31.33
N THR A 850 21.03 -50.26 -32.18
CA THR A 850 21.38 -50.53 -33.59
C THR A 850 20.34 -49.86 -34.48
N PRO A 851 20.48 -48.54 -34.75
CA PRO A 851 19.48 -47.82 -35.50
C PRO A 851 19.39 -48.38 -36.92
N GLY A 852 18.24 -48.98 -37.24
CA GLY A 852 17.89 -49.44 -38.57
C GLY A 852 17.50 -48.30 -39.51
N ALA A 853 16.73 -48.60 -40.56
CA ALA A 853 16.17 -47.60 -41.47
C ALA A 853 14.91 -46.88 -40.92
N SER A 854 14.45 -47.29 -39.74
CA SER A 854 13.31 -46.72 -39.02
C SER A 854 13.55 -45.26 -38.66
N THR A 855 12.46 -44.52 -38.49
CA THR A 855 12.45 -43.17 -37.96
C THR A 855 12.50 -43.25 -36.44
N TRP A 856 13.46 -42.58 -35.82
CA TRP A 856 13.64 -42.63 -34.36
C TRP A 856 13.27 -41.30 -33.70
N MET A 857 12.89 -41.35 -32.44
CA MET A 857 12.69 -40.17 -31.59
C MET A 857 13.49 -40.35 -30.30
N LEU A 858 14.18 -39.28 -29.85
CA LEU A 858 14.80 -39.21 -28.54
C LEU A 858 13.80 -38.55 -27.58
N ILE A 859 13.49 -39.22 -26.47
CA ILE A 859 12.49 -38.76 -25.51
C ILE A 859 13.12 -38.77 -24.12
N THR A 860 12.92 -37.70 -23.35
CA THR A 860 13.27 -37.71 -21.93
C THR A 860 12.41 -38.72 -21.17
N ARG A 861 13.07 -39.59 -20.42
CA ARG A 861 12.45 -40.53 -19.50
C ARG A 861 12.42 -39.95 -18.10
N ALA A 862 11.64 -40.56 -17.23
CA ALA A 862 11.81 -40.32 -15.80
C ALA A 862 13.21 -40.72 -15.36
N ALA A 863 14.00 -39.73 -14.91
CA ALA A 863 15.25 -39.98 -14.24
C ALA A 863 15.00 -40.48 -12.81
N THR A 864 15.86 -41.38 -12.33
CA THR A 864 15.98 -41.72 -10.90
C THR A 864 16.75 -40.66 -10.12
N THR A 865 17.41 -39.73 -10.83
CA THR A 865 18.16 -38.58 -10.30
C THR A 865 17.35 -37.29 -10.50
N PRO A 866 17.38 -36.31 -9.57
CA PRO A 866 16.60 -35.08 -9.68
C PRO A 866 16.96 -34.27 -10.96
N PRO A 867 15.97 -33.72 -11.69
CA PRO A 867 16.22 -32.92 -12.89
C PRO A 867 16.99 -31.63 -12.57
N SER A 868 17.78 -31.14 -13.53
CA SER A 868 18.51 -29.88 -13.39
C SER A 868 17.58 -28.67 -13.34
N ALA A 869 18.02 -27.57 -12.71
CA ALA A 869 17.23 -26.33 -12.57
C ALA A 869 16.78 -25.71 -13.92
N ARG A 870 17.45 -26.07 -15.04
CA ARG A 870 17.07 -25.63 -16.38
C ARG A 870 15.93 -26.47 -16.95
N GLN A 871 15.93 -27.78 -16.74
CA GLN A 871 14.86 -28.67 -17.21
C GLN A 871 13.56 -28.49 -16.45
N LYS A 872 13.65 -28.18 -15.15
CA LYS A 872 12.49 -27.84 -14.33
C LYS A 872 11.71 -26.62 -14.85
N ARG A 873 12.30 -25.79 -15.73
CA ARG A 873 11.60 -24.68 -16.42
C ARG A 873 10.65 -25.14 -17.54
N TYR A 874 10.92 -26.28 -18.18
CA TYR A 874 10.27 -26.68 -19.45
C TYR A 874 9.71 -28.11 -19.46
N ALA A 875 10.08 -28.96 -18.50
CA ALA A 875 9.75 -30.38 -18.48
C ALA A 875 9.40 -30.86 -17.06
N PHE A 876 8.36 -31.68 -16.96
CA PHE A 876 8.07 -32.42 -15.73
C PHE A 876 8.41 -33.89 -15.91
N VAL A 877 9.13 -34.46 -14.95
CA VAL A 877 9.46 -35.87 -14.93
C VAL A 877 8.25 -36.69 -14.45
N ALA A 878 7.59 -37.39 -15.37
CA ALA A 878 6.54 -38.35 -15.05
C ALA A 878 7.15 -39.67 -14.56
N GLY A 879 6.74 -40.18 -13.40
CA GLY A 879 7.18 -41.46 -12.84
C GLY A 879 6.80 -42.66 -13.70
N SER A 880 7.16 -43.87 -13.25
CA SER A 880 6.95 -45.13 -13.99
C SER A 880 5.49 -45.46 -14.32
N ASP A 881 4.54 -44.71 -13.76
CA ASP A 881 3.10 -44.78 -14.03
C ASP A 881 2.59 -43.66 -14.95
N ALA A 882 3.49 -42.91 -15.60
CA ALA A 882 3.21 -41.73 -16.43
C ALA A 882 2.56 -40.55 -15.67
N ARG A 883 2.76 -40.44 -14.35
CA ARG A 883 2.27 -39.32 -13.53
C ARG A 883 3.40 -38.42 -13.03
N ILE A 884 3.16 -37.12 -12.91
CA ILE A 884 4.18 -36.20 -12.39
C ILE A 884 4.25 -36.35 -10.86
N GLY A 885 5.39 -36.83 -10.35
CA GLY A 885 5.63 -36.95 -8.92
C GLY A 885 6.15 -35.64 -8.34
N PHE A 886 5.30 -34.89 -7.63
CA PHE A 886 5.76 -33.75 -6.82
C PHE A 886 6.02 -34.22 -5.40
N SER A 887 7.29 -34.39 -5.00
CA SER A 887 7.62 -34.74 -3.62
C SER A 887 8.18 -33.56 -2.80
N ASP A 888 8.72 -32.50 -3.42
CA ASP A 888 9.52 -31.50 -2.68
C ASP A 888 9.32 -30.04 -3.17
N GLY A 889 8.13 -29.47 -2.94
CA GLY A 889 7.96 -28.09 -2.45
C GLY A 889 8.25 -26.80 -3.25
N GLU A 890 9.26 -26.65 -4.13
CA GLU A 890 9.76 -25.27 -4.42
C GLU A 890 10.12 -24.86 -5.87
N GLU A 891 9.49 -25.36 -6.94
CA GLU A 891 9.71 -24.72 -8.27
C GLU A 891 8.44 -24.52 -9.12
N SER A 892 8.26 -23.27 -9.58
CA SER A 892 7.18 -22.81 -10.46
C SER A 892 7.39 -23.23 -11.92
N ALA A 893 6.37 -23.83 -12.51
CA ALA A 893 6.35 -24.20 -13.92
C ALA A 893 6.19 -23.00 -14.86
N ARG A 894 6.93 -22.98 -15.98
CA ARG A 894 6.57 -22.18 -17.17
C ARG A 894 5.99 -23.06 -18.29
N GLN A 895 5.39 -22.34 -19.22
CA GLN A 895 4.24 -22.61 -20.08
C GLN A 895 4.44 -23.66 -21.18
N PHE A 896 3.36 -24.36 -21.56
CA PHE A 896 3.17 -24.81 -22.95
C PHE A 896 1.78 -24.37 -23.43
N ALA A 897 1.80 -23.61 -24.53
CA ALA A 897 0.66 -23.27 -25.36
C ALA A 897 0.45 -24.39 -26.41
N PRO A 898 -0.67 -24.35 -27.14
CA PRO A 898 -0.55 -23.87 -28.52
C PRO A 898 -0.87 -22.39 -28.66
#